data_AF-A0AAP2D8P6-F1
#
_entry.id   AF-A0AAP2D8P6-F1
#
_cell.length_a   1.000
_cell.length_b   1.000
_cell.length_c   1.000
_cell.angle_alpha   90.00
_cell.angle_beta   90.00
_cell.angle_gamma   90.00
#
_symmetry.space_group_name_H-M   'P 1'
#
loop_
_entity.id
_entity.type
_entity.pdbx_description
1 polymer ?
#
loop_
_entity_poly.entity_id
_entity_poly.type
_entity_poly.pdbx_seq_one_letter_code
_entity_poly.pdbx_strand_id
1 'polypeptide(L)'
;MKKNEWSVVGALRQTGRRMCGREKLISVKNLTVFILVLCSCSVFAQANDPRAENMQNGLFNIFMSADRSYFKHNSASDNDPYGYGYWVTAHGLETMADAYQRTRNTVYRDRMKSILAGIRKYNLYGAGTYHNDYYDDLEWLGLACFNAYNATKDPEYLDAVHQIWTEIKTGYSGGKMSWRKGCTTPCNNAIGNSPAIVLAVRLYKLENDPANLQMAKDIHAWMKANLLNANGGIWDSPGNFDPDWQFSYNSGLFIGASLELNIVTGTQSYLDDAIKAAEFMMNFRNYNGGVFFLNEVGQGDGGLFKGIFAKYFSELIRKGNLTSGQRDRYLTILNYTGNSVWNNAVNKSNYLISPVWSSMPSGTIDLSTEISGVHLFESLAGMTKVHVYQDINYSGFYSQLPVGAYTLAQLQARGVTDNDITSLTVPGGYSVTVYENDNFTGASKTFTANATWLADWNDRISSVKIAYIGGPVSVYQDINFGGYAGGLEVGDYTRAQLQAKGIADNDITSLKVAQGYTVTVYDGDNFSGASSVYTANTSWVADWNDRVTSLRVSTTGDQTLSGIYLLQNRNSNLYMDIAGGTGSTGDGINVHQWSLTAATNQQFLFEHAGNGAYKITAVNSGKALDVDSNGKDNGINVQQWSYFGYFNQQFIAVSTGDGFYKLIAKHSGKLMEVAGFSTANGGNVQQWENLNQNSGMWKLIRPTAVAGGGGEGPATHIYPNPGRSGQSNEVIITVTSPTDHVRLTLLNDQGHMIMNGEHKVVDSKVSVSIPPVSAGLYLIRLRDSAHTWTEKYLVK
;
A
#
# COMPACT_ATOMS: atom_id res chain seq x y z
N MET A 1 56.99 44.26 -41.41
CA MET A 1 58.09 43.30 -41.18
C MET A 1 58.63 43.48 -39.76
N LYS A 2 59.24 42.43 -39.18
CA LYS A 2 60.02 42.25 -37.92
C LYS A 2 60.26 43.42 -36.91
N LYS A 3 60.52 42.98 -35.66
CA LYS A 3 61.08 43.67 -34.44
C LYS A 3 60.03 44.16 -33.42
N ASN A 4 60.23 44.11 -32.08
CA ASN A 4 61.33 43.59 -31.22
C ASN A 4 60.70 42.95 -29.91
N GLU A 5 61.25 42.77 -28.69
CA GLU A 5 62.46 43.19 -27.94
C GLU A 5 62.90 42.07 -26.91
N TRP A 6 63.49 42.35 -25.73
CA TRP A 6 64.14 41.37 -24.80
C TRP A 6 64.09 41.71 -23.28
N SER A 7 64.39 40.70 -22.41
CA SER A 7 64.95 40.81 -21.02
C SER A 7 63.97 41.14 -19.82
N VAL A 8 64.20 40.88 -18.50
CA VAL A 8 65.20 40.07 -17.71
C VAL A 8 64.84 39.93 -16.19
N VAL A 9 65.18 38.80 -15.52
CA VAL A 9 65.37 38.57 -14.03
C VAL A 9 64.14 38.76 -13.08
N GLY A 10 64.00 38.14 -11.88
CA GLY A 10 64.93 37.38 -11.01
C GLY A 10 64.26 36.50 -9.92
N ALA A 11 65.01 36.08 -8.88
CA ALA A 11 64.64 34.96 -7.97
C ALA A 11 65.02 35.11 -6.48
N LEU A 12 64.36 34.33 -5.61
CA LEU A 12 64.65 34.00 -4.18
C LEU A 12 63.83 32.72 -3.82
N ARG A 13 64.12 31.87 -2.81
CA ARG A 13 65.36 31.28 -2.24
C ARG A 13 64.92 30.16 -1.27
N GLN A 14 65.73 29.12 -1.03
CA GLN A 14 65.38 28.03 -0.09
C GLN A 14 65.64 28.39 1.39
N THR A 15 64.77 27.94 2.30
CA THR A 15 65.14 27.33 3.61
C THR A 15 64.05 26.31 4.02
N GLY A 16 64.29 25.24 4.78
CA GLY A 16 65.58 24.62 5.12
C GLY A 16 65.81 24.37 6.62
N ARG A 17 65.12 23.39 7.24
CA ARG A 17 65.52 22.81 8.55
C ARG A 17 65.17 21.32 8.68
N ARG A 18 66.03 20.59 9.39
CA ARG A 18 65.91 19.14 9.71
C ARG A 18 65.62 18.96 11.21
N MET A 19 64.88 17.91 11.55
CA MET A 19 65.10 16.98 12.69
C MET A 19 64.11 15.82 12.46
N CYS A 20 64.51 14.61 12.04
CA CYS A 20 65.45 13.64 12.63
C CYS A 20 64.84 12.88 13.82
N GLY A 21 64.34 11.67 13.52
CA GLY A 21 63.92 10.64 14.47
C GLY A 21 63.91 9.28 13.75
N ARG A 22 64.70 8.33 14.23
CA ARG A 22 64.68 6.92 13.80
C ARG A 22 63.60 6.18 14.64
N GLU A 23 63.00 5.07 14.24
CA GLU A 23 63.66 3.81 13.88
C GLU A 23 62.81 2.82 13.02
N LYS A 24 63.54 1.87 12.41
CA LYS A 24 63.16 0.48 12.05
C LYS A 24 61.97 0.27 11.10
N LEU A 25 62.31 -0.03 9.85
CA LEU A 25 61.50 -0.88 8.98
C LEU A 25 61.42 -2.31 9.56
N ILE A 26 60.27 -2.97 9.36
CA ILE A 26 60.20 -4.41 9.11
C ILE A 26 59.45 -4.60 7.78
N SER A 27 59.85 -5.60 7.00
CA SER A 27 59.33 -5.87 5.65
C SER A 27 57.96 -6.54 5.67
N VAL A 28 57.11 -6.28 4.66
CA VAL A 28 56.66 -7.31 3.69
C VAL A 28 55.96 -6.69 2.46
N LYS A 29 56.45 -7.11 1.29
CA LYS A 29 55.88 -7.15 -0.08
C LYS A 29 54.56 -6.39 -0.41
N ASN A 30 54.69 -5.48 -1.38
CA ASN A 30 53.76 -5.18 -2.49
C ASN A 30 52.27 -5.55 -2.36
N LEU A 31 51.42 -4.54 -2.15
CA LEU A 31 50.12 -4.45 -2.84
C LEU A 31 49.76 -2.97 -3.08
N THR A 32 49.93 -2.50 -4.31
CA THR A 32 49.58 -1.12 -4.68
C THR A 32 48.07 -1.02 -4.88
N VAL A 33 47.35 -0.70 -3.81
CA VAL A 33 45.91 -0.42 -3.87
C VAL A 33 45.70 0.90 -4.63
N PHE A 34 45.23 0.81 -5.87
CA PHE A 34 44.64 1.95 -6.56
C PHE A 34 43.34 2.33 -5.84
N ILE A 35 43.39 3.38 -5.01
CA ILE A 35 42.18 4.03 -4.49
C ILE A 35 41.56 4.81 -5.66
N LEU A 36 40.76 4.09 -6.46
CA LEU A 36 39.95 4.69 -7.50
C LEU A 36 38.80 5.41 -6.82
N VAL A 37 38.92 6.73 -6.68
CA VAL A 37 37.88 7.58 -6.11
C VAL A 37 36.69 7.61 -7.08
N LEU A 38 35.81 6.63 -6.94
CA LEU A 38 34.51 6.61 -7.59
C LEU A 38 33.71 7.80 -7.06
N CYS A 39 33.69 8.88 -7.85
CA CYS A 39 32.76 9.98 -7.67
C CYS A 39 31.35 9.51 -8.09
N SER A 40 30.75 8.66 -7.26
CA SER A 40 29.42 8.12 -7.49
C SER A 40 28.38 9.23 -7.27
N CYS A 41 27.91 9.82 -8.38
CA CYS A 41 26.79 10.76 -8.41
C CYS A 41 25.55 10.15 -7.73
N SER A 42 25.42 10.38 -6.42
CA SER A 42 24.38 9.81 -5.57
C SER A 42 23.12 10.68 -5.64
N VAL A 43 22.60 10.80 -6.87
CA VAL A 43 21.53 11.73 -7.23
C VAL A 43 20.18 11.02 -7.08
N PHE A 44 19.47 11.38 -6.00
CA PHE A 44 18.16 10.84 -5.59
C PHE A 44 18.13 9.35 -5.22
N ALA A 45 18.77 9.02 -4.09
CA ALA A 45 18.49 7.80 -3.33
C ALA A 45 17.12 7.89 -2.61
N GLN A 46 16.04 7.94 -3.39
CA GLN A 46 14.69 7.67 -2.88
C GLN A 46 14.56 6.17 -2.60
N ALA A 47 13.68 5.78 -1.66
CA ALA A 47 13.57 4.39 -1.21
C ALA A 47 12.97 3.47 -2.30
N ASN A 48 13.82 2.96 -3.19
CA ASN A 48 13.50 1.88 -4.11
C ASN A 48 13.15 0.62 -3.30
N ASP A 49 12.03 -0.03 -3.63
CA ASP A 49 11.75 -1.38 -3.17
C ASP A 49 12.84 -2.34 -3.71
N PRO A 50 13.70 -2.93 -2.86
CA PRO A 50 14.80 -3.75 -3.31
C PRO A 50 14.36 -5.18 -3.67
N ARG A 51 13.11 -5.57 -3.38
CA ARG A 51 12.63 -6.95 -3.49
C ARG A 51 12.71 -7.46 -4.93
N ALA A 52 12.29 -6.65 -5.90
CA ALA A 52 12.38 -6.97 -7.32
C ALA A 52 13.83 -7.23 -7.75
N GLU A 53 14.76 -6.32 -7.44
CA GLU A 53 16.17 -6.47 -7.78
C GLU A 53 16.83 -7.66 -7.07
N ASN A 54 16.41 -7.96 -5.83
CA ASN A 54 16.88 -9.14 -5.09
C ASN A 54 16.42 -10.44 -5.75
N MET A 55 15.16 -10.55 -6.19
CA MET A 55 14.68 -11.73 -6.92
C MET A 55 15.37 -11.88 -8.29
N GLN A 56 15.59 -10.79 -9.02
CA GLN A 56 16.38 -10.81 -10.27
C GLN A 56 17.81 -11.32 -10.04
N ASN A 57 18.41 -11.00 -8.88
CA ASN A 57 19.71 -11.51 -8.48
C ASN A 57 19.65 -12.99 -8.05
N GLY A 58 18.57 -13.46 -7.41
CA GLY A 58 18.34 -14.89 -7.14
C GLY A 58 18.28 -15.71 -8.42
N LEU A 59 17.35 -15.34 -9.31
CA LEU A 59 17.18 -15.89 -10.65
C LEU A 59 18.51 -15.95 -11.42
N PHE A 60 19.24 -14.84 -11.52
CA PHE A 60 20.49 -14.80 -12.28
C PHE A 60 21.62 -15.60 -11.61
N ASN A 61 21.83 -15.48 -10.30
CA ASN A 61 22.99 -16.08 -9.64
C ASN A 61 22.85 -17.60 -9.47
N ILE A 62 21.63 -18.13 -9.39
CA ILE A 62 21.37 -19.56 -9.14
C ILE A 62 21.05 -20.31 -10.44
N PHE A 63 20.24 -19.73 -11.32
CA PHE A 63 19.69 -20.46 -12.47
C PHE A 63 20.42 -20.17 -13.80
N MET A 64 21.13 -19.06 -13.94
CA MET A 64 21.84 -18.77 -15.20
C MET A 64 22.93 -19.82 -15.52
N SER A 65 23.04 -20.19 -16.79
CA SER A 65 24.12 -21.06 -17.27
C SER A 65 25.49 -20.39 -17.19
N ALA A 66 26.56 -21.19 -17.15
CA ALA A 66 27.93 -20.67 -17.12
C ALA A 66 28.29 -19.83 -18.36
N ASP A 67 27.71 -20.14 -19.54
CA ASP A 67 27.86 -19.37 -20.78
C ASP A 67 26.85 -18.23 -20.93
N ARG A 68 25.93 -18.07 -19.95
CA ARG A 68 24.86 -17.07 -19.87
C ARG A 68 23.83 -17.08 -20.99
N SER A 69 23.76 -18.17 -21.76
CA SER A 69 22.83 -18.29 -22.88
C SER A 69 21.48 -18.95 -22.52
N TYR A 70 21.35 -19.62 -21.37
CA TYR A 70 20.10 -20.25 -20.95
C TYR A 70 19.95 -20.29 -19.42
N PHE A 71 18.76 -20.65 -18.95
CA PHE A 71 18.51 -20.96 -17.54
C PHE A 71 18.48 -22.47 -17.32
N LYS A 72 19.16 -22.94 -16.28
CA LYS A 72 19.08 -24.31 -15.78
C LYS A 72 17.70 -24.60 -15.20
N HIS A 73 17.26 -25.85 -15.29
CA HIS A 73 15.96 -26.34 -14.82
C HIS A 73 15.60 -25.89 -13.40
N ASN A 74 16.51 -26.08 -12.44
CA ASN A 74 16.24 -25.89 -11.02
C ASN A 74 17.51 -25.54 -10.23
N SER A 75 17.33 -25.18 -8.95
CA SER A 75 18.40 -24.68 -8.06
C SER A 75 19.49 -25.70 -7.68
N ALA A 76 19.28 -26.99 -8.00
CA ALA A 76 20.24 -28.08 -7.75
C ALA A 76 20.76 -28.75 -9.04
N SER A 77 20.16 -28.45 -10.19
CA SER A 77 20.41 -29.14 -11.46
C SER A 77 21.68 -28.67 -12.17
N ASP A 78 22.18 -29.62 -12.95
CA ASP A 78 23.22 -29.59 -13.95
C ASP A 78 22.96 -28.65 -15.14
N ASN A 79 23.96 -28.57 -16.01
CA ASN A 79 24.01 -27.65 -17.14
C ASN A 79 23.33 -28.25 -18.38
N ASP A 80 22.06 -28.65 -18.25
CA ASP A 80 21.22 -29.09 -19.37
C ASP A 80 20.48 -27.89 -20.00
N PRO A 81 20.77 -27.50 -21.25
CA PRO A 81 20.06 -26.42 -21.93
C PRO A 81 18.70 -26.84 -22.53
N TYR A 82 18.35 -28.13 -22.48
CA TYR A 82 17.12 -28.68 -23.04
C TYR A 82 16.04 -29.00 -21.99
N GLY A 83 16.43 -29.04 -20.71
CA GLY A 83 15.68 -29.78 -19.69
C GLY A 83 14.30 -29.24 -19.31
N TYR A 84 14.07 -27.91 -19.28
CA TYR A 84 12.88 -27.35 -18.61
C TYR A 84 12.30 -26.07 -19.23
N GLY A 85 11.65 -26.23 -20.38
CA GLY A 85 10.63 -25.28 -20.84
C GLY A 85 11.14 -24.09 -21.66
N TYR A 86 10.85 -24.14 -22.96
CA TYR A 86 10.92 -23.00 -23.88
C TYR A 86 10.05 -21.84 -23.36
N TRP A 87 8.83 -22.13 -22.90
CA TRP A 87 7.93 -21.13 -22.31
C TRP A 87 8.38 -20.56 -20.94
N VAL A 88 8.93 -21.39 -20.05
CA VAL A 88 9.50 -20.93 -18.77
C VAL A 88 10.69 -19.98 -19.04
N THR A 89 11.53 -20.31 -20.01
CA THR A 89 12.64 -19.46 -20.46
C THR A 89 12.13 -18.15 -21.08
N ALA A 90 10.98 -18.16 -21.78
CA ALA A 90 10.33 -16.95 -22.29
C ALA A 90 9.90 -16.00 -21.15
N HIS A 91 9.32 -16.50 -20.06
CA HIS A 91 9.04 -15.64 -18.89
C HIS A 91 10.32 -15.14 -18.17
N GLY A 92 11.43 -15.90 -18.26
CA GLY A 92 12.75 -15.45 -17.82
C GLY A 92 13.30 -14.30 -18.67
N LEU A 93 13.03 -14.29 -19.99
CA LEU A 93 13.27 -13.16 -20.88
C LEU A 93 12.33 -11.98 -20.56
N GLU A 94 11.06 -12.26 -20.31
CA GLU A 94 10.02 -11.27 -20.03
C GLU A 94 10.31 -10.46 -18.76
N THR A 95 10.68 -11.12 -17.66
CA THR A 95 11.02 -10.46 -16.39
C THR A 95 12.28 -9.60 -16.48
N MET A 96 13.22 -9.89 -17.38
CA MET A 96 14.34 -8.98 -17.66
C MET A 96 13.90 -7.72 -18.41
N ALA A 97 12.86 -7.79 -19.24
CA ALA A 97 12.28 -6.60 -19.87
C ALA A 97 11.63 -5.70 -18.81
N ASP A 98 10.87 -6.29 -17.88
CA ASP A 98 10.26 -5.56 -16.76
C ASP A 98 11.34 -4.89 -15.87
N ALA A 99 12.43 -5.60 -15.54
CA ALA A 99 13.56 -5.02 -14.83
C ALA A 99 14.28 -3.90 -15.61
N TYR A 100 14.41 -4.03 -16.94
CA TYR A 100 14.99 -2.97 -17.77
C TYR A 100 14.08 -1.73 -17.82
N GLN A 101 12.76 -1.88 -17.78
CA GLN A 101 11.82 -0.76 -17.62
C GLN A 101 11.90 -0.11 -16.25
N ARG A 102 12.01 -0.91 -15.18
CA ARG A 102 12.16 -0.41 -13.80
C ARG A 102 13.48 0.33 -13.54
N THR A 103 14.56 -0.05 -14.20
CA THR A 103 15.94 0.38 -13.84
C THR A 103 16.72 1.13 -14.92
N ARG A 104 16.41 0.93 -16.21
CA ARG A 104 17.26 1.24 -17.37
C ARG A 104 18.70 0.68 -17.29
N ASN A 105 18.96 -0.28 -16.40
CA ASN A 105 20.28 -0.92 -16.26
C ASN A 105 20.56 -1.81 -17.48
N THR A 106 21.53 -1.43 -18.32
CA THR A 106 21.84 -2.11 -19.58
C THR A 106 22.25 -3.57 -19.42
N VAL A 107 22.66 -4.00 -18.22
CA VAL A 107 22.90 -5.42 -17.92
C VAL A 107 21.68 -6.28 -18.24
N TYR A 108 20.45 -5.78 -18.03
CA TYR A 108 19.24 -6.51 -18.41
C TYR A 108 19.06 -6.59 -19.93
N ARG A 109 19.24 -5.48 -20.66
CA ARG A 109 19.26 -5.45 -22.14
C ARG A 109 20.23 -6.49 -22.72
N ASP A 110 21.45 -6.54 -22.17
CA ASP A 110 22.53 -7.40 -22.66
C ASP A 110 22.27 -8.89 -22.32
N ARG A 111 21.67 -9.18 -21.16
CA ARG A 111 21.18 -10.53 -20.81
C ARG A 111 20.03 -10.98 -21.71
N MET A 112 19.05 -10.12 -21.99
CA MET A 112 17.90 -10.44 -22.87
C MET A 112 18.36 -10.92 -24.26
N LYS A 113 19.37 -10.25 -24.85
CA LYS A 113 19.98 -10.68 -26.12
C LYS A 113 20.58 -12.08 -26.04
N SER A 114 21.31 -12.39 -24.97
CA SER A 114 21.96 -13.70 -24.79
C SER A 114 20.93 -14.82 -24.63
N ILE A 115 19.84 -14.57 -23.89
CA ILE A 115 18.73 -15.51 -23.73
C ILE A 115 17.95 -15.71 -25.03
N LEU A 116 17.62 -14.66 -25.78
CA LEU A 116 16.92 -14.81 -27.07
C LEU A 116 17.74 -15.65 -28.08
N ALA A 117 19.05 -15.40 -28.15
CA ALA A 117 19.95 -16.19 -28.98
C ALA A 117 20.07 -17.65 -28.50
N GLY A 118 20.05 -17.87 -27.17
CA GLY A 118 20.07 -19.19 -26.57
C GLY A 118 18.80 -20.01 -26.79
N ILE A 119 17.62 -19.39 -26.70
CA ILE A 119 16.33 -20.02 -27.04
C ILE A 119 16.38 -20.61 -28.45
N ARG A 120 16.85 -19.84 -29.44
CA ARG A 120 17.07 -20.34 -30.81
C ARG A 120 18.12 -21.47 -30.85
N LYS A 121 19.24 -21.32 -30.14
CA LYS A 121 20.37 -22.26 -30.13
C LYS A 121 20.00 -23.65 -29.60
N TYR A 122 19.15 -23.73 -28.58
CA TYR A 122 18.80 -24.98 -27.87
C TYR A 122 17.35 -25.43 -28.08
N ASN A 123 16.65 -24.87 -29.07
CA ASN A 123 15.29 -25.29 -29.40
C ASN A 123 15.25 -26.75 -29.88
N LEU A 124 14.59 -27.62 -29.10
CA LEU A 124 14.39 -29.05 -29.40
C LEU A 124 13.57 -29.30 -30.67
N TYR A 125 12.62 -28.43 -31.00
CA TYR A 125 11.74 -28.58 -32.17
C TYR A 125 12.41 -28.12 -33.48
N GLY A 126 13.43 -27.28 -33.39
CA GLY A 126 14.18 -26.80 -34.56
C GLY A 126 15.34 -25.88 -34.17
N ALA A 127 16.54 -26.44 -34.10
CA ALA A 127 17.75 -25.68 -33.77
C ALA A 127 17.97 -24.50 -34.74
N GLY A 128 18.18 -23.31 -34.18
CA GLY A 128 18.30 -22.04 -34.91
C GLY A 128 16.97 -21.30 -35.14
N THR A 129 15.83 -21.89 -34.76
CA THR A 129 14.49 -21.36 -35.04
C THR A 129 13.70 -21.04 -33.76
N TYR A 130 12.54 -20.38 -33.93
CA TYR A 130 11.51 -20.25 -32.90
C TYR A 130 10.35 -21.27 -33.05
N HIS A 131 10.53 -22.35 -33.82
CA HIS A 131 9.46 -23.34 -34.01
C HIS A 131 9.14 -24.08 -32.70
N ASN A 132 7.87 -24.40 -32.45
CA ASN A 132 7.46 -25.27 -31.35
C ASN A 132 6.16 -25.99 -31.71
N ASP A 133 5.96 -27.24 -31.30
CA ASP A 133 4.69 -27.95 -31.51
C ASP A 133 3.52 -27.29 -30.76
N TYR A 134 3.80 -26.63 -29.65
CA TYR A 134 2.83 -26.00 -28.74
C TYR A 134 2.63 -24.52 -29.10
N TYR A 135 1.38 -24.06 -29.11
CA TYR A 135 1.01 -22.70 -29.52
C TYR A 135 1.08 -21.70 -28.36
N ASP A 136 0.72 -22.12 -27.15
CA ASP A 136 0.96 -21.39 -25.91
C ASP A 136 2.45 -21.09 -25.71
N ASP A 137 3.33 -22.07 -25.88
CA ASP A 137 4.80 -21.87 -25.86
C ASP A 137 5.26 -20.74 -26.81
N LEU A 138 4.68 -20.66 -28.01
CA LEU A 138 4.95 -19.60 -28.97
C LEU A 138 4.37 -18.26 -28.52
N GLU A 139 3.12 -18.24 -28.05
CA GLU A 139 2.46 -17.03 -27.57
C GLU A 139 3.20 -16.40 -26.38
N TRP A 140 3.73 -17.21 -25.47
CA TRP A 140 4.58 -16.76 -24.38
C TRP A 140 5.87 -16.11 -24.86
N LEU A 141 6.59 -16.72 -25.83
CA LEU A 141 7.78 -16.10 -26.40
C LEU A 141 7.45 -14.85 -27.22
N GLY A 142 6.31 -14.84 -27.93
CA GLY A 142 5.81 -13.65 -28.63
C GLY A 142 5.55 -12.49 -27.67
N LEU A 143 4.91 -12.75 -26.52
CA LEU A 143 4.70 -11.75 -25.48
C LEU A 143 6.00 -11.28 -24.82
N ALA A 144 6.94 -12.19 -24.55
CA ALA A 144 8.25 -11.86 -23.99
C ALA A 144 9.07 -10.98 -24.93
N CYS A 145 9.14 -11.35 -26.22
CA CYS A 145 9.78 -10.56 -27.27
C CYS A 145 9.08 -9.20 -27.45
N PHE A 146 7.75 -9.13 -27.42
CA PHE A 146 7.02 -7.85 -27.54
C PHE A 146 7.29 -6.91 -26.35
N ASN A 147 7.40 -7.46 -25.13
CA ASN A 147 7.80 -6.68 -23.95
C ASN A 147 9.27 -6.21 -24.07
N ALA A 148 10.18 -7.08 -24.51
CA ALA A 148 11.59 -6.73 -24.74
C ALA A 148 11.73 -5.64 -25.83
N TYR A 149 10.95 -5.73 -26.91
CA TYR A 149 10.85 -4.69 -27.94
C TYR A 149 10.36 -3.37 -27.33
N ASN A 150 9.24 -3.35 -26.59
CA ASN A 150 8.77 -2.12 -25.96
C ASN A 150 9.79 -1.50 -24.99
N ALA A 151 10.55 -2.32 -24.28
CA ALA A 151 11.55 -1.86 -23.32
C ALA A 151 12.83 -1.30 -23.96
N THR A 152 13.21 -1.81 -25.13
CA THR A 152 14.51 -1.53 -25.79
C THR A 152 14.41 -0.76 -27.10
N LYS A 153 13.25 -0.85 -27.78
CA LYS A 153 12.99 -0.50 -29.19
C LYS A 153 13.99 -1.14 -30.18
N ASP A 154 14.60 -2.27 -29.80
CA ASP A 154 15.55 -3.02 -30.61
C ASP A 154 14.82 -3.97 -31.58
N PRO A 155 15.08 -3.88 -32.90
CA PRO A 155 14.28 -4.56 -33.91
C PRO A 155 14.39 -6.09 -33.91
N GLU A 156 15.46 -6.71 -33.37
CA GLU A 156 15.57 -8.18 -33.37
C GLU A 156 14.41 -8.84 -32.57
N TYR A 157 13.90 -8.15 -31.55
CA TYR A 157 12.75 -8.61 -30.79
C TYR A 157 11.45 -8.49 -31.59
N LEU A 158 11.29 -7.45 -32.43
CA LEU A 158 10.10 -7.31 -33.28
C LEU A 158 10.13 -8.31 -34.44
N ASP A 159 11.29 -8.50 -35.08
CA ASP A 159 11.52 -9.55 -36.08
C ASP A 159 11.20 -10.94 -35.51
N ALA A 160 11.53 -11.18 -34.23
CA ALA A 160 11.16 -12.40 -33.51
C ALA A 160 9.64 -12.52 -33.34
N VAL A 161 8.97 -11.45 -32.86
CA VAL A 161 7.49 -11.44 -32.74
C VAL A 161 6.83 -11.73 -34.09
N HIS A 162 7.29 -11.16 -35.20
CA HIS A 162 6.70 -11.39 -36.52
C HIS A 162 6.85 -12.83 -37.02
N GLN A 163 8.02 -13.45 -36.82
CA GLN A 163 8.23 -14.87 -37.11
C GLN A 163 7.30 -15.75 -36.25
N ILE A 164 7.27 -15.51 -34.95
CA ILE A 164 6.47 -16.25 -33.97
C ILE A 164 4.97 -16.09 -34.24
N TRP A 165 4.49 -14.87 -34.48
CA TRP A 165 3.09 -14.57 -34.80
C TRP A 165 2.62 -15.16 -36.13
N THR A 166 3.53 -15.28 -37.10
CA THR A 166 3.25 -15.98 -38.36
C THR A 166 2.98 -17.46 -38.12
N GLU A 167 3.74 -18.10 -37.21
CA GLU A 167 3.48 -19.49 -36.82
C GLU A 167 2.23 -19.64 -35.95
N ILE A 168 2.02 -18.76 -34.96
CA ILE A 168 0.82 -18.80 -34.08
C ILE A 168 -0.46 -18.76 -34.90
N LYS A 169 -0.58 -17.86 -35.88
CA LYS A 169 -1.80 -17.73 -36.71
C LYS A 169 -2.19 -19.01 -37.47
N THR A 170 -1.31 -20.00 -37.61
CA THR A 170 -1.67 -21.33 -38.16
C THR A 170 -2.59 -22.15 -37.24
N GLY A 171 -2.61 -21.87 -35.94
CA GLY A 171 -3.45 -22.55 -34.94
C GLY A 171 -4.87 -21.98 -34.80
N TYR A 172 -5.14 -20.83 -35.44
CA TYR A 172 -6.42 -20.13 -35.37
C TYR A 172 -7.45 -20.73 -36.33
N SER A 173 -8.57 -21.23 -35.80
CA SER A 173 -9.67 -21.72 -36.65
C SER A 173 -11.03 -21.72 -35.96
N GLY A 174 -12.01 -21.05 -36.56
CA GLY A 174 -13.38 -20.98 -36.06
C GLY A 174 -13.47 -20.35 -34.67
N GLY A 175 -12.96 -19.11 -34.55
CA GLY A 175 -13.08 -18.28 -33.35
C GLY A 175 -12.23 -18.69 -32.16
N LYS A 176 -11.23 -19.56 -32.33
CA LYS A 176 -10.38 -20.05 -31.23
C LYS A 176 -9.04 -20.55 -31.74
N MET A 177 -8.12 -20.72 -30.81
CA MET A 177 -6.80 -21.30 -31.01
C MET A 177 -6.75 -22.77 -30.58
N SER A 178 -5.98 -23.57 -31.33
CA SER A 178 -5.59 -24.92 -30.94
C SER A 178 -4.37 -24.87 -30.02
N TRP A 179 -4.30 -25.72 -29.01
CA TRP A 179 -3.17 -25.78 -28.06
C TRP A 179 -1.89 -26.34 -28.68
N ARG A 180 -2.00 -27.39 -29.50
CA ARG A 180 -0.85 -28.05 -30.15
C ARG A 180 -1.10 -28.31 -31.63
N LYS A 181 -0.04 -28.22 -32.43
CA LYS A 181 0.00 -28.57 -33.85
C LYS A 181 -0.44 -30.02 -34.09
N GLY A 182 -1.17 -30.23 -35.19
CA GLY A 182 -1.66 -31.55 -35.61
C GLY A 182 -2.68 -32.22 -34.67
N CYS A 183 -3.18 -31.52 -33.65
CA CYS A 183 -4.13 -32.06 -32.69
C CYS A 183 -5.51 -32.34 -33.33
N THR A 184 -6.05 -33.55 -33.11
CA THR A 184 -7.28 -34.05 -33.76
C THR A 184 -8.48 -34.19 -32.81
N THR A 185 -8.29 -33.97 -31.51
CA THR A 185 -9.33 -33.92 -30.47
C THR A 185 -9.53 -32.49 -29.98
N PRO A 186 -10.62 -32.15 -29.25
CA PRO A 186 -10.78 -30.83 -28.64
C PRO A 186 -9.63 -30.53 -27.66
N CYS A 187 -8.75 -29.63 -28.06
CA CYS A 187 -7.56 -29.19 -27.32
C CYS A 187 -7.44 -27.67 -27.45
N ASN A 188 -8.50 -26.97 -27.06
CA ASN A 188 -8.60 -25.51 -27.10
C ASN A 188 -8.46 -24.96 -25.68
N ASN A 189 -7.32 -25.25 -25.04
CA ASN A 189 -7.08 -24.88 -23.65
C ASN A 189 -7.05 -23.35 -23.47
N ALA A 190 -7.44 -22.87 -22.29
CA ALA A 190 -7.52 -21.44 -21.96
C ALA A 190 -6.18 -20.72 -22.20
N ILE A 191 -5.07 -21.37 -21.87
CA ILE A 191 -3.73 -20.82 -22.00
C ILE A 191 -3.18 -20.83 -23.42
N GLY A 192 -3.75 -21.63 -24.33
CA GLY A 192 -3.49 -21.50 -25.76
C GLY A 192 -4.40 -20.47 -26.44
N ASN A 193 -5.21 -19.71 -25.70
CA ASN A 193 -6.19 -18.78 -26.27
C ASN A 193 -6.06 -17.35 -25.70
N SER A 194 -5.88 -17.17 -24.39
CA SER A 194 -5.75 -15.82 -23.82
C SER A 194 -4.43 -15.10 -24.15
N PRO A 195 -3.24 -15.75 -24.16
CA PRO A 195 -2.00 -15.12 -24.61
C PRO A 195 -2.09 -14.63 -26.07
N ALA A 196 -2.70 -15.40 -26.97
CA ALA A 196 -3.00 -14.97 -28.35
C ALA A 196 -3.85 -13.68 -28.41
N ILE A 197 -4.88 -13.53 -27.55
CA ILE A 197 -5.65 -12.27 -27.48
C ILE A 197 -4.73 -11.11 -27.10
N VAL A 198 -3.92 -11.27 -26.05
CA VAL A 198 -3.02 -10.21 -25.57
C VAL A 198 -2.00 -9.82 -26.64
N LEU A 199 -1.39 -10.80 -27.32
CA LEU A 199 -0.42 -10.54 -28.39
C LEU A 199 -1.07 -9.90 -29.62
N ALA A 200 -2.26 -10.35 -30.02
CA ALA A 200 -3.00 -9.78 -31.14
C ALA A 200 -3.44 -8.33 -30.90
N VAL A 201 -3.96 -7.99 -29.70
CA VAL A 201 -4.31 -6.61 -29.36
C VAL A 201 -3.07 -5.71 -29.31
N ARG A 202 -1.93 -6.25 -28.86
CA ARG A 202 -0.65 -5.53 -28.81
C ARG A 202 -0.05 -5.26 -30.18
N LEU A 203 -0.13 -6.22 -31.10
CA LEU A 203 0.25 -6.01 -32.49
C LEU A 203 -0.72 -5.06 -33.19
N TYR A 204 -2.03 -5.15 -32.94
CA TYR A 204 -2.99 -4.15 -33.41
C TYR A 204 -2.65 -2.73 -32.92
N LYS A 205 -2.29 -2.56 -31.64
CA LYS A 205 -1.86 -1.25 -31.10
C LYS A 205 -0.60 -0.69 -31.77
N LEU A 206 0.31 -1.54 -32.25
CA LEU A 206 1.58 -1.15 -32.88
C LEU A 206 1.45 -0.93 -34.40
N GLU A 207 0.64 -1.75 -35.08
CA GLU A 207 0.62 -1.90 -36.55
C GLU A 207 -0.71 -1.47 -37.17
N ASN A 208 -1.74 -1.24 -36.35
CA ASN A 208 -3.12 -0.92 -36.73
C ASN A 208 -3.79 -1.94 -37.68
N ASP A 209 -3.33 -3.20 -37.69
CA ASP A 209 -3.97 -4.29 -38.46
C ASP A 209 -5.31 -4.73 -37.82
N PRO A 210 -6.47 -4.42 -38.45
CA PRO A 210 -7.77 -4.77 -37.87
C PRO A 210 -8.02 -6.29 -37.84
N ALA A 211 -7.29 -7.10 -38.60
CA ALA A 211 -7.43 -8.56 -38.56
C ALA A 211 -6.97 -9.13 -37.20
N ASN A 212 -5.85 -8.63 -36.67
CA ASN A 212 -5.39 -8.96 -35.31
C ASN A 212 -6.45 -8.58 -34.25
N LEU A 213 -7.06 -7.38 -34.35
CA LEU A 213 -8.13 -6.97 -33.43
C LEU A 213 -9.39 -7.84 -33.55
N GLN A 214 -9.75 -8.28 -34.77
CA GLN A 214 -10.92 -9.15 -34.95
C GLN A 214 -10.67 -10.54 -34.38
N MET A 215 -9.50 -11.14 -34.66
CA MET A 215 -9.06 -12.40 -34.07
C MET A 215 -9.09 -12.37 -32.54
N ALA A 216 -8.61 -11.28 -31.92
CA ALA A 216 -8.68 -11.07 -30.48
C ALA A 216 -10.12 -11.09 -29.92
N LYS A 217 -11.07 -10.42 -30.60
CA LYS A 217 -12.50 -10.39 -30.22
C LYS A 217 -13.15 -11.76 -30.37
N ASP A 218 -12.87 -12.45 -31.48
CA ASP A 218 -13.44 -13.77 -31.79
C ASP A 218 -13.01 -14.80 -30.73
N ILE A 219 -11.71 -14.85 -30.40
CA ILE A 219 -11.16 -15.75 -29.37
C ILE A 219 -11.75 -15.41 -27.99
N HIS A 220 -11.88 -14.12 -27.63
CA HIS A 220 -12.48 -13.72 -26.36
C HIS A 220 -13.95 -14.18 -26.26
N ALA A 221 -14.74 -13.94 -27.31
CA ALA A 221 -16.14 -14.36 -27.36
C ALA A 221 -16.29 -15.89 -27.24
N TRP A 222 -15.38 -16.66 -27.86
CA TRP A 222 -15.35 -18.10 -27.70
C TRP A 222 -14.96 -18.54 -26.28
N MET A 223 -13.91 -17.97 -25.69
CA MET A 223 -13.51 -18.27 -24.30
C MET A 223 -14.64 -17.94 -23.31
N LYS A 224 -15.31 -16.81 -23.50
CA LYS A 224 -16.46 -16.38 -22.69
C LYS A 224 -17.63 -17.37 -22.75
N ALA A 225 -17.83 -18.02 -23.90
CA ALA A 225 -18.91 -18.99 -24.11
C ALA A 225 -18.56 -20.43 -23.66
N ASN A 226 -17.27 -20.79 -23.55
CA ASN A 226 -16.84 -22.18 -23.36
C ASN A 226 -16.01 -22.44 -22.08
N LEU A 227 -15.37 -21.40 -21.52
CA LEU A 227 -14.38 -21.53 -20.43
C LEU A 227 -14.67 -20.64 -19.21
N LEU A 228 -15.29 -19.46 -19.40
CA LEU A 228 -15.70 -18.60 -18.29
C LEU A 228 -16.95 -19.17 -17.59
N ASN A 229 -16.83 -19.55 -16.33
CA ASN A 229 -17.94 -20.15 -15.58
C ASN A 229 -18.87 -19.11 -14.91
N ALA A 230 -19.98 -19.60 -14.33
CA ALA A 230 -21.01 -18.78 -13.71
C ALA A 230 -20.46 -17.87 -12.58
N ASN A 231 -19.48 -18.34 -11.81
CA ASN A 231 -18.88 -17.62 -10.69
C ASN A 231 -17.70 -16.72 -11.10
N GLY A 232 -17.16 -16.88 -12.31
CA GLY A 232 -16.03 -16.11 -12.86
C GLY A 232 -14.72 -16.90 -12.99
N GLY A 233 -14.68 -18.15 -12.54
CA GLY A 233 -13.53 -19.03 -12.75
C GLY A 233 -13.35 -19.41 -14.22
N ILE A 234 -12.11 -19.66 -14.61
CA ILE A 234 -11.74 -20.07 -15.97
C ILE A 234 -11.38 -21.56 -15.94
N TRP A 235 -12.15 -22.38 -16.66
CA TRP A 235 -11.83 -23.78 -16.89
C TRP A 235 -10.59 -23.91 -17.77
N ASP A 236 -9.75 -24.92 -17.53
CA ASP A 236 -8.54 -25.12 -18.35
C ASP A 236 -8.86 -25.50 -19.79
N SER A 237 -9.92 -26.27 -20.04
CA SER A 237 -10.34 -26.68 -21.38
C SER A 237 -11.86 -26.92 -21.49
N PRO A 238 -12.45 -26.91 -22.70
CA PRO A 238 -13.89 -27.03 -22.88
C PRO A 238 -14.40 -28.40 -22.40
N GLY A 239 -15.39 -28.38 -21.50
CA GLY A 239 -15.94 -29.59 -20.89
C GLY A 239 -15.13 -30.14 -19.71
N ASN A 240 -13.96 -29.57 -19.40
CA ASN A 240 -13.27 -29.84 -18.14
C ASN A 240 -13.88 -28.96 -17.04
N PHE A 241 -14.62 -29.58 -16.12
CA PHE A 241 -15.29 -28.91 -15.01
C PHE A 241 -14.68 -29.28 -13.64
N ASP A 242 -13.45 -29.77 -13.62
CA ASP A 242 -12.70 -30.05 -12.39
C ASP A 242 -12.42 -28.74 -11.63
N PRO A 243 -12.95 -28.55 -10.40
CA PRO A 243 -12.75 -27.33 -9.62
C PRO A 243 -11.28 -27.01 -9.34
N ASP A 244 -10.41 -28.01 -9.23
CA ASP A 244 -8.99 -27.83 -8.91
C ASP A 244 -8.16 -27.37 -10.12
N TRP A 245 -8.67 -27.55 -11.35
CA TRP A 245 -8.01 -27.14 -12.60
C TRP A 245 -8.35 -25.69 -13.02
N GLN A 246 -8.97 -24.91 -12.14
CA GLN A 246 -9.16 -23.45 -12.32
C GLN A 246 -7.87 -22.69 -11.94
N PHE A 247 -6.75 -23.06 -12.57
CA PHE A 247 -5.40 -22.60 -12.24
C PHE A 247 -5.23 -21.08 -12.34
N SER A 248 -4.38 -20.47 -11.49
CA SER A 248 -4.27 -19.01 -11.41
C SER A 248 -3.84 -18.33 -12.71
N TYR A 249 -3.01 -18.98 -13.53
CA TYR A 249 -2.57 -18.44 -14.82
C TYR A 249 -3.73 -18.26 -15.83
N ASN A 250 -4.74 -19.15 -15.83
CA ASN A 250 -5.89 -19.09 -16.73
C ASN A 250 -6.77 -17.87 -16.39
N SER A 251 -7.06 -17.65 -15.10
CA SER A 251 -7.76 -16.43 -14.66
C SER A 251 -6.91 -15.18 -14.89
N GLY A 252 -5.61 -15.22 -14.63
CA GLY A 252 -4.69 -14.10 -14.85
C GLY A 252 -4.66 -13.64 -16.31
N LEU A 253 -4.49 -14.57 -17.24
CA LEU A 253 -4.44 -14.25 -18.67
C LEU A 253 -5.81 -13.85 -19.22
N PHE A 254 -6.90 -14.43 -18.75
CA PHE A 254 -8.24 -13.98 -19.14
C PHE A 254 -8.53 -12.55 -18.64
N ILE A 255 -8.07 -12.19 -17.43
CA ILE A 255 -8.09 -10.79 -16.93
C ILE A 255 -7.29 -9.88 -17.88
N GLY A 256 -6.07 -10.27 -18.24
CA GLY A 256 -5.19 -9.50 -19.14
C GLY A 256 -5.75 -9.31 -20.55
N ALA A 257 -6.25 -10.38 -21.16
CA ALA A 257 -6.88 -10.40 -22.48
C ALA A 257 -8.13 -9.48 -22.52
N SER A 258 -8.98 -9.60 -21.51
CA SER A 258 -10.18 -8.78 -21.37
C SER A 258 -9.85 -7.30 -21.10
N LEU A 259 -8.79 -7.03 -20.33
CA LEU A 259 -8.32 -5.68 -20.05
C LEU A 259 -7.75 -4.98 -21.31
N GLU A 260 -6.87 -5.63 -22.07
CA GLU A 260 -6.31 -5.04 -23.31
C GLU A 260 -7.43 -4.80 -24.35
N LEU A 261 -8.42 -5.69 -24.46
CA LEU A 261 -9.63 -5.47 -25.27
C LEU A 261 -10.45 -4.28 -24.77
N ASN A 262 -10.75 -4.18 -23.47
CA ASN A 262 -11.48 -3.03 -22.89
C ASN A 262 -10.77 -1.70 -23.21
N ILE A 263 -9.46 -1.65 -22.99
CA ILE A 263 -8.63 -0.47 -23.22
C ILE A 263 -8.70 -0.03 -24.70
N VAL A 264 -8.65 -0.97 -25.64
CA VAL A 264 -8.55 -0.63 -27.08
C VAL A 264 -9.90 -0.42 -27.76
N THR A 265 -11.00 -0.99 -27.24
CA THR A 265 -12.35 -0.81 -27.81
C THR A 265 -13.28 0.08 -26.99
N GLY A 266 -12.87 0.51 -25.79
CA GLY A 266 -13.71 1.24 -24.83
C GLY A 266 -14.92 0.45 -24.32
N THR A 267 -15.03 -0.85 -24.61
CA THR A 267 -16.24 -1.63 -24.36
C THR A 267 -16.26 -2.16 -22.93
N GLN A 268 -17.21 -1.68 -22.12
CA GLN A 268 -17.30 -1.96 -20.69
C GLN A 268 -17.42 -3.47 -20.36
N SER A 269 -18.13 -4.24 -21.20
CA SER A 269 -18.36 -5.67 -20.93
C SER A 269 -17.08 -6.51 -20.82
N TYR A 270 -15.99 -6.13 -21.48
CA TYR A 270 -14.70 -6.77 -21.29
C TYR A 270 -14.07 -6.45 -19.93
N LEU A 271 -14.24 -5.23 -19.41
CA LEU A 271 -13.83 -4.88 -18.05
C LEU A 271 -14.70 -5.59 -17.01
N ASP A 272 -16.00 -5.75 -17.28
CA ASP A 272 -16.89 -6.53 -16.42
C ASP A 272 -16.45 -8.01 -16.34
N ASP A 273 -16.03 -8.61 -17.45
CA ASP A 273 -15.47 -9.96 -17.49
C ASP A 273 -14.13 -10.07 -16.73
N ALA A 274 -13.24 -9.08 -16.89
CA ALA A 274 -11.98 -9.00 -16.15
C ALA A 274 -12.23 -8.87 -14.63
N ILE A 275 -13.16 -8.01 -14.24
CA ILE A 275 -13.60 -7.85 -12.84
C ILE A 275 -14.19 -9.17 -12.33
N LYS A 276 -15.05 -9.85 -13.10
CA LYS A 276 -15.67 -11.12 -12.69
C LYS A 276 -14.62 -12.20 -12.42
N ALA A 277 -13.60 -12.33 -13.27
CA ALA A 277 -12.50 -13.27 -13.06
C ALA A 277 -11.61 -12.89 -11.86
N ALA A 278 -11.37 -11.60 -11.65
CA ALA A 278 -10.67 -11.10 -10.46
C ALA A 278 -11.46 -11.37 -9.16
N GLU A 279 -12.75 -11.07 -9.13
CA GLU A 279 -13.64 -11.36 -7.98
C GLU A 279 -13.69 -12.87 -7.69
N PHE A 280 -13.72 -13.74 -8.71
CA PHE A 280 -13.64 -15.18 -8.47
C PHE A 280 -12.37 -15.54 -7.68
N MET A 281 -11.21 -15.04 -8.10
CA MET A 281 -9.95 -15.31 -7.42
C MET A 281 -9.85 -14.67 -6.03
N MET A 282 -10.37 -13.45 -5.86
CA MET A 282 -10.33 -12.72 -4.58
C MET A 282 -11.31 -13.24 -3.52
N ASN A 283 -12.38 -13.94 -3.91
CA ASN A 283 -13.40 -14.43 -2.96
C ASN A 283 -13.43 -15.98 -2.83
N PHE A 284 -13.05 -16.76 -3.85
CA PHE A 284 -13.09 -18.23 -3.80
C PHE A 284 -11.70 -18.91 -3.77
N ARG A 285 -10.62 -18.21 -4.14
CA ARG A 285 -9.25 -18.75 -4.20
C ARG A 285 -8.23 -17.97 -3.36
N ASN A 286 -8.72 -17.02 -2.56
CA ASN A 286 -8.01 -16.33 -1.50
C ASN A 286 -8.40 -16.94 -0.14
N TYR A 287 -7.49 -17.67 0.50
CA TYR A 287 -7.79 -18.39 1.74
C TYR A 287 -7.59 -17.48 2.96
N ASN A 288 -8.62 -17.39 3.80
CA ASN A 288 -8.65 -16.61 5.05
C ASN A 288 -8.29 -15.12 4.89
N GLY A 289 -8.51 -14.55 3.69
CA GLY A 289 -8.29 -13.13 3.40
C GLY A 289 -6.82 -12.69 3.29
N GLY A 290 -5.87 -13.62 3.35
CA GLY A 290 -4.44 -13.31 3.37
C GLY A 290 -3.76 -13.42 1.99
N VAL A 291 -3.18 -14.59 1.72
CA VAL A 291 -2.36 -14.85 0.53
C VAL A 291 -3.19 -15.60 -0.52
N PHE A 292 -3.18 -15.10 -1.75
CA PHE A 292 -3.87 -15.80 -2.85
C PHE A 292 -3.17 -17.12 -3.23
N PHE A 293 -3.99 -18.13 -3.58
CA PHE A 293 -3.57 -19.45 -4.09
C PHE A 293 -2.64 -20.26 -3.17
N LEU A 294 -2.86 -20.21 -1.85
CA LEU A 294 -2.21 -21.14 -0.90
C LEU A 294 -2.51 -22.64 -1.20
N ASN A 295 -3.47 -22.96 -2.07
CA ASN A 295 -3.71 -24.32 -2.57
C ASN A 295 -2.85 -24.72 -3.78
N GLU A 296 -2.23 -23.77 -4.50
CA GLU A 296 -1.36 -24.06 -5.65
C GLU A 296 0.10 -24.22 -5.18
N VAL A 297 0.39 -25.38 -4.57
CA VAL A 297 1.66 -25.69 -3.88
C VAL A 297 2.72 -26.39 -4.76
N GLY A 298 2.41 -26.65 -6.03
CA GLY A 298 3.28 -27.41 -6.94
C GLY A 298 4.51 -26.65 -7.44
N GLN A 299 5.46 -27.41 -7.98
CA GLN A 299 6.53 -26.91 -8.87
C GLN A 299 6.24 -27.39 -10.30
N GLY A 300 7.26 -27.58 -11.15
CA GLY A 300 7.05 -27.75 -12.59
C GLY A 300 6.33 -26.55 -13.19
N ASP A 301 5.52 -26.76 -14.21
CA ASP A 301 4.74 -25.70 -14.87
C ASP A 301 3.89 -24.90 -13.87
N GLY A 302 3.27 -25.61 -12.91
CA GLY A 302 2.45 -25.03 -11.83
C GLY A 302 3.20 -24.11 -10.87
N GLY A 303 4.54 -24.17 -10.83
CA GLY A 303 5.35 -23.21 -10.08
C GLY A 303 5.15 -21.77 -10.57
N LEU A 304 5.00 -21.57 -11.88
CA LEU A 304 4.98 -20.26 -12.53
C LEU A 304 3.59 -19.59 -12.51
N PHE A 305 2.52 -20.35 -12.28
CA PHE A 305 1.14 -19.87 -12.47
C PHE A 305 0.78 -18.66 -11.60
N LYS A 306 1.29 -18.62 -10.36
CA LYS A 306 0.96 -17.58 -9.37
C LYS A 306 1.55 -16.22 -9.73
N GLY A 307 2.79 -16.19 -10.24
CA GLY A 307 3.42 -14.97 -10.76
C GLY A 307 2.74 -14.43 -12.02
N ILE A 308 2.33 -15.32 -12.92
CA ILE A 308 1.54 -14.96 -14.11
C ILE A 308 0.23 -14.27 -13.70
N PHE A 309 -0.49 -14.80 -12.70
CA PHE A 309 -1.67 -14.10 -12.15
C PHE A 309 -1.30 -12.73 -11.58
N ALA A 310 -0.27 -12.68 -10.70
CA ALA A 310 0.14 -11.43 -10.04
C ALA A 310 0.41 -10.31 -11.05
N LYS A 311 1.06 -10.64 -12.17
CA LYS A 311 1.33 -9.72 -13.28
C LYS A 311 0.06 -9.09 -13.84
N TYR A 312 -0.84 -9.89 -14.40
CA TYR A 312 -2.04 -9.35 -15.07
C TYR A 312 -3.10 -8.81 -14.10
N PHE A 313 -3.13 -9.29 -12.85
CA PHE A 313 -3.92 -8.68 -11.78
C PHE A 313 -3.39 -7.28 -11.42
N SER A 314 -2.08 -7.08 -11.38
CA SER A 314 -1.48 -5.74 -11.19
C SER A 314 -1.77 -4.80 -12.37
N GLU A 315 -1.80 -5.32 -13.61
CA GLU A 315 -2.22 -4.55 -14.77
C GLU A 315 -3.70 -4.11 -14.66
N LEU A 316 -4.60 -4.96 -14.17
CA LEU A 316 -6.01 -4.61 -13.92
C LEU A 316 -6.14 -3.50 -12.86
N ILE A 317 -5.41 -3.60 -11.75
CA ILE A 317 -5.37 -2.58 -10.69
C ILE A 317 -4.93 -1.22 -11.26
N ARG A 318 -3.85 -1.25 -12.06
CA ARG A 318 -3.12 -0.04 -12.49
C ARG A 318 -3.69 0.62 -13.74
N LYS A 319 -4.15 -0.15 -14.74
CA LYS A 319 -4.71 0.36 -16.01
C LYS A 319 -6.24 0.36 -16.04
N GLY A 320 -6.88 -0.59 -15.37
CA GLY A 320 -8.33 -0.77 -15.45
C GLY A 320 -9.13 0.40 -14.88
N ASN A 321 -10.26 0.72 -15.50
CA ASN A 321 -11.22 1.74 -15.03
C ASN A 321 -12.06 1.25 -13.84
N LEU A 322 -11.39 0.69 -12.83
CA LEU A 322 -11.99 0.21 -11.59
C LEU A 322 -12.51 1.38 -10.75
N THR A 323 -13.57 1.13 -9.98
CA THR A 323 -13.91 2.00 -8.84
C THR A 323 -12.74 2.07 -7.85
N SER A 324 -12.68 3.12 -7.03
CA SER A 324 -11.69 3.21 -5.94
C SER A 324 -11.74 1.96 -5.06
N GLY A 325 -12.92 1.61 -4.54
CA GLY A 325 -13.06 0.46 -3.64
C GLY A 325 -12.64 -0.90 -4.22
N GLN A 326 -12.80 -1.13 -5.52
CA GLN A 326 -12.24 -2.32 -6.19
C GLN A 326 -10.72 -2.25 -6.25
N ARG A 327 -10.17 -1.14 -6.76
CA ARG A 327 -8.72 -0.93 -6.91
C ARG A 327 -8.00 -1.03 -5.57
N ASP A 328 -8.53 -0.40 -4.54
CA ASP A 328 -7.93 -0.31 -3.21
C ASP A 328 -7.97 -1.68 -2.50
N ARG A 329 -9.07 -2.44 -2.62
CA ARG A 329 -9.16 -3.83 -2.13
C ARG A 329 -8.20 -4.76 -2.86
N TYR A 330 -8.15 -4.69 -4.19
CA TYR A 330 -7.24 -5.52 -5.00
C TYR A 330 -5.77 -5.20 -4.70
N LEU A 331 -5.41 -3.91 -4.58
CA LEU A 331 -4.08 -3.45 -4.21
C LEU A 331 -3.70 -3.88 -2.78
N THR A 332 -4.65 -3.83 -1.84
CA THR A 332 -4.45 -4.32 -0.46
C THR A 332 -4.09 -5.81 -0.46
N ILE A 333 -4.82 -6.66 -1.18
CA ILE A 333 -4.55 -8.10 -1.25
C ILE A 333 -3.22 -8.39 -1.97
N LEU A 334 -2.88 -7.65 -3.04
CA LEU A 334 -1.61 -7.77 -3.73
C LEU A 334 -0.42 -7.36 -2.83
N ASN A 335 -0.53 -6.24 -2.11
CA ASN A 335 0.48 -5.76 -1.17
C ASN A 335 0.65 -6.72 0.02
N TYR A 336 -0.45 -7.21 0.61
CA TYR A 336 -0.40 -8.21 1.69
C TYR A 336 0.29 -9.50 1.20
N THR A 337 -0.09 -10.00 0.02
CA THR A 337 0.54 -11.16 -0.61
C THR A 337 2.05 -10.93 -0.79
N GLY A 338 2.45 -9.80 -1.35
CA GLY A 338 3.86 -9.43 -1.50
C GLY A 338 4.64 -9.37 -0.19
N ASN A 339 4.06 -8.79 0.85
CA ASN A 339 4.69 -8.69 2.16
C ASN A 339 4.80 -10.05 2.86
N SER A 340 3.74 -10.87 2.80
CA SER A 340 3.74 -12.22 3.38
C SER A 340 4.70 -13.15 2.65
N VAL A 341 4.68 -13.17 1.31
CA VAL A 341 5.64 -13.95 0.49
C VAL A 341 7.07 -13.52 0.79
N TRP A 342 7.33 -12.21 0.88
CA TRP A 342 8.66 -11.71 1.20
C TRP A 342 9.13 -12.16 2.58
N ASN A 343 8.28 -12.12 3.60
CA ASN A 343 8.67 -12.45 4.97
C ASN A 343 8.73 -13.96 5.25
N ASN A 344 7.82 -14.74 4.65
CA ASN A 344 7.59 -16.14 5.00
C ASN A 344 8.12 -17.15 3.97
N ALA A 345 8.29 -16.75 2.70
CA ALA A 345 8.52 -17.68 1.60
C ALA A 345 9.74 -17.39 0.70
N VAL A 346 10.53 -16.34 0.98
CA VAL A 346 11.74 -15.98 0.19
C VAL A 346 12.98 -15.96 1.08
N ASN A 347 13.93 -16.86 0.86
CA ASN A 347 15.16 -16.96 1.65
C ASN A 347 16.11 -15.78 1.39
N LYS A 348 16.47 -15.02 2.45
CA LYS A 348 17.30 -13.80 2.31
C LYS A 348 18.79 -14.03 2.08
N SER A 349 19.30 -15.26 2.19
CA SER A 349 20.71 -15.54 1.90
C SER A 349 21.01 -15.77 0.42
N ASN A 350 20.01 -16.14 -0.37
CA ASN A 350 20.16 -16.52 -1.78
C ASN A 350 18.99 -16.11 -2.71
N TYR A 351 17.94 -15.53 -2.13
CA TYR A 351 16.70 -15.05 -2.76
C TYR A 351 15.77 -16.10 -3.38
N LEU A 352 16.02 -17.40 -3.17
CA LEU A 352 15.08 -18.44 -3.60
C LEU A 352 13.69 -18.25 -2.97
N ILE A 353 12.65 -18.41 -3.78
CA ILE A 353 11.24 -18.47 -3.34
C ILE A 353 10.74 -19.92 -3.18
N SER A 354 9.86 -20.13 -2.21
CA SER A 354 9.11 -21.38 -2.02
C SER A 354 7.91 -21.45 -2.97
N PRO A 355 7.52 -22.63 -3.49
CA PRO A 355 6.24 -22.78 -4.16
C PRO A 355 5.06 -22.61 -3.20
N VAL A 356 5.28 -22.84 -1.90
CA VAL A 356 4.31 -22.69 -0.80
C VAL A 356 4.49 -21.33 -0.15
N TRP A 357 3.69 -20.35 -0.58
CA TRP A 357 3.82 -18.92 -0.23
C TRP A 357 3.57 -18.55 1.25
N SER A 358 3.35 -19.53 2.12
CA SER A 358 3.27 -19.40 3.58
C SER A 358 4.48 -19.99 4.34
N SER A 359 5.50 -20.53 3.65
CA SER A 359 6.62 -21.23 4.28
C SER A 359 7.93 -21.13 3.49
N MET A 360 9.07 -21.16 4.20
CA MET A 360 10.40 -20.99 3.60
C MET A 360 10.74 -22.11 2.61
N PRO A 361 11.53 -21.82 1.55
CA PRO A 361 11.90 -22.82 0.56
C PRO A 361 12.69 -23.97 1.20
N SER A 362 12.41 -25.19 0.78
CA SER A 362 13.11 -26.40 1.24
C SER A 362 13.38 -27.34 0.07
N GLY A 363 14.56 -27.97 0.07
CA GLY A 363 15.02 -28.79 -1.04
C GLY A 363 15.32 -27.98 -2.31
N THR A 364 15.04 -28.58 -3.46
CA THR A 364 15.27 -28.02 -4.80
C THR A 364 14.10 -27.12 -5.22
N ILE A 365 14.42 -25.97 -5.82
CA ILE A 365 13.44 -24.99 -6.32
C ILE A 365 13.55 -24.91 -7.84
N ASP A 366 12.43 -25.07 -8.55
CA ASP A 366 12.39 -24.99 -10.02
C ASP A 366 12.46 -23.55 -10.53
N LEU A 367 12.97 -23.37 -11.76
CA LEU A 367 13.05 -22.09 -12.45
C LEU A 367 11.68 -21.40 -12.57
N SER A 368 10.65 -22.18 -12.85
CA SER A 368 9.25 -21.75 -12.89
C SER A 368 8.79 -21.16 -11.56
N THR A 369 9.12 -21.81 -10.44
CA THR A 369 8.85 -21.32 -9.08
C THR A 369 9.56 -19.99 -8.82
N GLU A 370 10.84 -19.86 -9.19
CA GLU A 370 11.61 -18.63 -8.98
C GLU A 370 11.06 -17.44 -9.79
N ILE A 371 10.81 -17.63 -11.09
CA ILE A 371 10.26 -16.59 -11.96
C ILE A 371 8.84 -16.17 -11.50
N SER A 372 8.08 -17.08 -10.88
CA SER A 372 6.81 -16.77 -10.19
C SER A 372 6.97 -15.66 -9.14
N GLY A 373 8.05 -15.73 -8.37
CA GLY A 373 8.43 -14.70 -7.40
C GLY A 373 8.92 -13.41 -8.05
N VAL A 374 9.74 -13.52 -9.10
CA VAL A 374 10.22 -12.35 -9.86
C VAL A 374 9.05 -11.54 -10.42
N HIS A 375 8.07 -12.18 -11.08
CA HIS A 375 6.85 -11.53 -11.57
C HIS A 375 6.10 -10.78 -10.46
N LEU A 376 5.86 -11.42 -9.31
CA LEU A 376 5.17 -10.79 -8.17
C LEU A 376 5.89 -9.50 -7.72
N PHE A 377 7.21 -9.55 -7.54
CA PHE A 377 7.95 -8.41 -7.00
C PHE A 377 8.24 -7.31 -8.05
N GLU A 378 8.40 -7.64 -9.33
CA GLU A 378 8.43 -6.64 -10.41
C GLU A 378 7.08 -5.90 -10.52
N SER A 379 5.95 -6.61 -10.44
CA SER A 379 4.61 -6.01 -10.41
C SER A 379 4.44 -5.05 -9.23
N LEU A 380 4.77 -5.49 -8.02
CA LEU A 380 4.68 -4.68 -6.80
C LEU A 380 5.55 -3.40 -6.88
N ALA A 381 6.76 -3.51 -7.42
CA ALA A 381 7.69 -2.39 -7.52
C ALA A 381 7.18 -1.25 -8.42
N GLY A 382 6.14 -1.45 -9.23
CA GLY A 382 5.47 -0.42 -10.01
C GLY A 382 4.27 0.25 -9.32
N MET A 383 3.56 -0.42 -8.41
CA MET A 383 2.18 -0.03 -8.04
C MET A 383 2.02 1.37 -7.42
N THR A 384 3.04 1.90 -6.75
CA THR A 384 3.04 3.24 -6.13
C THR A 384 3.73 4.32 -6.99
N LYS A 385 3.98 4.05 -8.27
CA LYS A 385 4.65 4.97 -9.20
C LYS A 385 3.73 5.38 -10.34
N VAL A 386 3.83 6.64 -10.74
CA VAL A 386 3.25 7.13 -12.00
C VAL A 386 3.95 6.40 -13.14
N HIS A 387 3.20 6.00 -14.16
CA HIS A 387 3.79 5.50 -15.41
C HIS A 387 3.45 6.47 -16.52
N VAL A 388 4.46 6.91 -17.27
CA VAL A 388 4.31 7.69 -18.50
C VAL A 388 4.63 6.80 -19.70
N TYR A 389 3.86 6.91 -20.77
CA TYR A 389 3.89 6.04 -21.95
C TYR A 389 4.16 6.82 -23.23
N GLN A 390 4.97 6.24 -24.10
CA GLN A 390 5.23 6.75 -25.44
C GLN A 390 3.97 6.74 -26.30
N ASP A 391 3.21 5.65 -26.26
CA ASP A 391 2.07 5.43 -27.15
C ASP A 391 0.73 5.54 -26.40
N ILE A 392 -0.36 5.66 -27.17
CA ILE A 392 -1.73 5.71 -26.67
C ILE A 392 -2.12 4.40 -25.98
N ASN A 393 -3.16 4.44 -25.14
CA ASN A 393 -3.76 3.24 -24.54
C ASN A 393 -2.76 2.41 -23.67
N TYR A 394 -1.84 3.11 -22.99
CA TYR A 394 -0.80 2.55 -22.12
C TYR A 394 0.13 1.56 -22.83
N SER A 395 0.60 1.94 -24.01
CA SER A 395 1.38 1.09 -24.94
C SER A 395 2.80 1.65 -25.16
N GLY A 396 3.63 0.90 -25.87
CA GLY A 396 4.97 1.37 -26.26
C GLY A 396 6.02 1.26 -25.17
N PHE A 397 7.06 2.09 -25.31
CA PHE A 397 7.98 2.35 -24.20
C PHE A 397 7.23 3.05 -23.07
N TYR A 398 7.60 2.74 -21.83
CA TYR A 398 7.08 3.43 -20.65
C TYR A 398 8.16 3.60 -19.57
N SER A 399 7.99 4.59 -18.71
CA SER A 399 8.90 4.85 -17.60
C SER A 399 8.15 4.95 -16.27
N GLN A 400 8.71 4.34 -15.22
CA GLN A 400 8.14 4.37 -13.87
C GLN A 400 8.74 5.55 -13.08
N LEU A 401 7.91 6.55 -12.76
CA LEU A 401 8.29 7.77 -12.07
C LEU A 401 7.71 7.81 -10.63
N PRO A 402 8.53 7.73 -9.58
CA PRO A 402 8.10 8.03 -8.20
C PRO A 402 7.90 9.54 -7.98
N VAL A 403 7.52 9.93 -6.75
CA VAL A 403 7.36 11.34 -6.34
C VAL A 403 8.68 12.11 -6.50
N GLY A 404 8.63 13.24 -7.20
CA GLY A 404 9.81 14.04 -7.52
C GLY A 404 9.55 15.05 -8.64
N ALA A 405 10.55 15.87 -8.92
CA ALA A 405 10.56 16.79 -10.05
C ALA A 405 11.56 16.28 -11.10
N TYR A 406 11.14 16.30 -12.38
CA TYR A 406 11.85 15.73 -13.51
C TYR A 406 11.99 16.76 -14.64
N THR A 407 13.18 17.33 -14.79
CA THR A 407 13.58 18.07 -15.99
C THR A 407 13.73 17.11 -17.18
N LEU A 408 13.83 17.65 -18.38
CA LEU A 408 13.99 16.88 -19.61
C LEU A 408 15.17 15.90 -19.52
N ALA A 409 16.32 16.36 -19.01
CA ALA A 409 17.49 15.51 -18.81
C ALA A 409 17.24 14.35 -17.82
N GLN A 410 16.36 14.53 -16.83
CA GLN A 410 15.99 13.51 -15.84
C GLN A 410 14.91 12.52 -16.34
N LEU A 411 14.13 12.93 -17.35
CA LEU A 411 13.23 12.09 -18.14
C LEU A 411 14.00 11.25 -19.17
N GLN A 412 14.90 11.87 -19.92
CA GLN A 412 15.81 11.22 -20.88
C GLN A 412 16.74 10.21 -20.20
N ALA A 413 17.27 10.51 -19.01
CA ALA A 413 18.01 9.54 -18.20
C ALA A 413 17.19 8.31 -17.78
N ARG A 414 15.85 8.37 -17.87
CA ARG A 414 14.92 7.26 -17.65
C ARG A 414 14.31 6.70 -18.95
N GLY A 415 14.84 7.09 -20.11
CA GLY A 415 14.44 6.62 -21.43
C GLY A 415 13.26 7.32 -22.08
N VAL A 416 12.67 8.34 -21.44
CA VAL A 416 11.56 9.13 -22.01
C VAL A 416 12.15 10.19 -22.95
N THR A 417 11.72 10.21 -24.21
CA THR A 417 12.17 11.23 -25.18
C THR A 417 11.53 12.59 -24.87
N ASP A 418 12.10 13.66 -25.41
CA ASP A 418 11.44 14.96 -25.39
C ASP A 418 10.14 14.91 -26.20
N ASN A 419 9.05 15.52 -25.71
CA ASN A 419 7.79 15.64 -26.43
C ASN A 419 7.25 14.29 -26.97
N ASP A 420 7.28 13.26 -26.13
CA ASP A 420 7.05 11.83 -26.49
C ASP A 420 6.15 11.13 -25.43
N ILE A 421 5.31 11.86 -24.70
CA ILE A 421 4.38 11.29 -23.72
C ILE A 421 2.94 11.41 -24.25
N THR A 422 2.34 10.26 -24.59
CA THR A 422 0.99 10.16 -25.19
C THR A 422 -0.07 9.66 -24.21
N SER A 423 0.31 8.88 -23.19
CA SER A 423 -0.63 8.39 -22.16
C SER A 423 0.04 8.19 -20.79
N LEU A 424 -0.75 8.09 -19.70
CA LEU A 424 -0.22 7.92 -18.34
C LEU A 424 -1.18 7.18 -17.38
N THR A 425 -0.62 6.49 -16.39
CA THR A 425 -1.36 5.93 -15.23
C THR A 425 -0.89 6.55 -13.92
N VAL A 426 -1.83 7.02 -13.09
CA VAL A 426 -1.60 7.71 -11.81
C VAL A 426 -2.16 6.85 -10.67
N PRO A 427 -1.34 6.40 -9.70
CA PRO A 427 -1.84 5.69 -8.53
C PRO A 427 -2.76 6.56 -7.66
N GLY A 428 -3.62 5.92 -6.86
CA GLY A 428 -4.53 6.62 -5.96
C GLY A 428 -3.79 7.51 -4.96
N GLY A 429 -4.21 8.77 -4.83
CA GLY A 429 -3.56 9.73 -3.93
C GLY A 429 -2.29 10.40 -4.48
N TYR A 430 -2.04 10.35 -5.80
CA TYR A 430 -0.94 11.06 -6.44
C TYR A 430 -1.44 12.09 -7.48
N SER A 431 -0.60 13.06 -7.81
CA SER A 431 -0.83 14.02 -8.90
C SER A 431 0.40 14.16 -9.80
N VAL A 432 0.15 14.44 -11.08
CA VAL A 432 1.17 14.64 -12.12
C VAL A 432 0.94 16.00 -12.76
N THR A 433 1.79 16.97 -12.49
CA THR A 433 1.78 18.27 -13.18
C THR A 433 2.80 18.20 -14.31
N VAL A 434 2.31 18.21 -15.56
CA VAL A 434 3.15 18.25 -16.76
C VAL A 434 3.33 19.70 -17.21
N TYR A 435 4.48 20.00 -17.81
CA TYR A 435 4.86 21.34 -18.26
C TYR A 435 5.33 21.33 -19.71
N GLU A 436 4.97 22.38 -20.44
CA GLU A 436 5.25 22.49 -21.87
C GLU A 436 6.74 22.62 -22.16
N ASN A 437 7.44 23.44 -21.38
CA ASN A 437 8.88 23.64 -21.51
C ASN A 437 9.65 22.94 -20.37
N ASP A 438 10.96 22.79 -20.55
CA ASP A 438 11.83 22.24 -19.51
C ASP A 438 11.90 23.16 -18.27
N ASN A 439 12.39 22.62 -17.16
CA ASN A 439 12.55 23.29 -15.87
C ASN A 439 11.24 23.86 -15.30
N PHE A 440 10.12 23.20 -15.61
CA PHE A 440 8.77 23.47 -15.07
C PHE A 440 8.21 24.83 -15.50
N THR A 441 8.38 25.17 -16.79
CA THR A 441 7.97 26.46 -17.38
C THR A 441 7.04 26.28 -18.59
N GLY A 442 6.47 27.37 -19.10
CA GLY A 442 5.44 27.33 -20.16
C GLY A 442 4.03 27.09 -19.62
N ALA A 443 3.13 26.56 -20.46
CA ALA A 443 1.85 26.06 -19.98
C ALA A 443 2.05 24.85 -19.03
N SER A 444 1.02 24.52 -18.25
CA SER A 444 1.00 23.29 -17.44
C SER A 444 -0.40 22.66 -17.35
N LYS A 445 -0.47 21.38 -16.96
CA LYS A 445 -1.72 20.65 -16.71
C LYS A 445 -1.51 19.59 -15.63
N THR A 446 -2.45 19.46 -14.70
CA THR A 446 -2.37 18.49 -13.58
C THR A 446 -3.36 17.34 -13.77
N PHE A 447 -2.85 16.10 -13.71
CA PHE A 447 -3.61 14.85 -13.75
C PHE A 447 -3.62 14.19 -12.37
N THR A 448 -4.76 13.63 -11.96
CA THR A 448 -4.97 12.91 -10.68
C THR A 448 -5.57 11.52 -10.86
N ALA A 449 -5.69 11.08 -12.12
CA ALA A 449 -6.21 9.79 -12.55
C ALA A 449 -5.54 9.38 -13.87
N ASN A 450 -5.70 8.13 -14.28
CA ASN A 450 -5.18 7.64 -15.55
C ASN A 450 -5.76 8.40 -16.75
N ALA A 451 -4.97 8.57 -17.81
CA ALA A 451 -5.39 9.10 -19.09
C ALA A 451 -4.87 8.21 -20.22
N THR A 452 -5.77 7.53 -20.94
CA THR A 452 -5.43 6.68 -22.11
C THR A 452 -4.85 7.46 -23.27
N TRP A 453 -5.13 8.77 -23.33
CA TRP A 453 -4.64 9.73 -24.32
C TRP A 453 -4.57 11.11 -23.67
N LEU A 454 -3.52 11.89 -23.95
CA LEU A 454 -3.36 13.25 -23.40
C LEU A 454 -4.04 14.35 -24.23
N ALA A 455 -4.60 14.02 -25.39
CA ALA A 455 -5.38 14.90 -26.26
C ALA A 455 -4.63 16.19 -26.64
N ASP A 456 -5.04 17.34 -26.11
CA ASP A 456 -4.40 18.65 -26.32
C ASP A 456 -2.95 18.73 -25.77
N TRP A 457 -2.52 17.72 -24.99
CA TRP A 457 -1.19 17.61 -24.40
C TRP A 457 -0.32 16.48 -24.96
N ASN A 458 -0.74 15.84 -26.05
CA ASN A 458 0.15 14.93 -26.79
C ASN A 458 1.37 15.70 -27.29
N ASP A 459 2.54 15.07 -27.19
CA ASP A 459 3.79 15.51 -27.83
C ASP A 459 4.18 16.97 -27.51
N ARG A 460 3.88 17.39 -26.27
CA ARG A 460 4.09 18.74 -25.74
C ARG A 460 4.71 18.77 -24.33
N ILE A 461 5.25 17.65 -23.83
CA ILE A 461 5.71 17.55 -22.45
C ILE A 461 7.24 17.46 -22.40
N SER A 462 7.87 18.55 -21.95
CA SER A 462 9.32 18.64 -21.76
C SER A 462 9.75 18.42 -20.29
N SER A 463 8.88 18.70 -19.30
CA SER A 463 9.19 18.44 -17.89
C SER A 463 7.95 18.08 -17.04
N VAL A 464 8.16 17.38 -15.93
CA VAL A 464 7.10 16.78 -15.10
C VAL A 464 7.40 16.92 -13.60
N LYS A 465 6.41 17.31 -12.79
CA LYS A 465 6.42 17.15 -11.33
C LYS A 465 5.39 16.10 -10.91
N ILE A 466 5.75 15.22 -9.98
CA ILE A 466 4.87 14.21 -9.37
C ILE A 466 4.86 14.39 -7.87
N ALA A 467 3.66 14.45 -7.28
CA ALA A 467 3.44 14.57 -5.86
C ALA A 467 2.56 13.46 -5.31
N TYR A 468 2.74 13.15 -4.02
CA TYR A 468 1.71 12.49 -3.22
C TYR A 468 0.79 13.58 -2.65
N ILE A 469 -0.52 13.43 -2.89
CA ILE A 469 -1.60 14.33 -2.43
C ILE A 469 -2.62 13.57 -1.55
N GLY A 470 -2.31 12.33 -1.16
CA GLY A 470 -3.05 11.60 -0.14
C GLY A 470 -2.72 12.10 1.27
N GLY A 471 -3.55 11.68 2.23
CA GLY A 471 -3.48 12.15 3.62
C GLY A 471 -4.46 13.29 3.92
N PRO A 472 -4.45 13.80 5.16
CA PRO A 472 -5.51 14.68 5.67
C PRO A 472 -5.43 16.14 5.21
N VAL A 473 -4.31 16.60 4.66
CA VAL A 473 -4.14 17.97 4.15
C VAL A 473 -3.45 17.91 2.80
N SER A 474 -3.83 18.80 1.88
CA SER A 474 -3.08 19.05 0.63
C SER A 474 -3.06 20.53 0.32
N VAL A 475 -1.88 21.07 0.02
CA VAL A 475 -1.68 22.47 -0.41
C VAL A 475 -1.42 22.52 -1.92
N TYR A 476 -1.73 23.66 -2.53
CA TYR A 476 -1.78 23.84 -3.99
C TYR A 476 -1.19 25.19 -4.41
N GLN A 477 -0.47 25.19 -5.52
CA GLN A 477 0.22 26.34 -6.12
C GLN A 477 -0.75 27.36 -6.75
N ASP A 478 -1.86 26.90 -7.35
CA ASP A 478 -2.83 27.79 -7.98
C ASP A 478 -4.13 27.91 -7.16
N ILE A 479 -5.00 28.83 -7.59
CA ILE A 479 -6.39 28.96 -7.14
C ILE A 479 -7.19 27.69 -7.45
N ASN A 480 -8.28 27.47 -6.70
CA ASN A 480 -9.23 26.38 -6.92
C ASN A 480 -8.60 24.97 -6.97
N PHE A 481 -7.49 24.78 -6.23
CA PHE A 481 -6.74 23.52 -6.12
C PHE A 481 -6.03 23.10 -7.43
N GLY A 482 -5.60 24.07 -8.23
CA GLY A 482 -4.78 23.87 -9.44
C GLY A 482 -3.27 23.80 -9.18
N GLY A 483 -2.50 23.85 -10.25
CA GLY A 483 -1.03 23.91 -10.23
C GLY A 483 -0.36 22.64 -9.72
N TYR A 484 0.87 22.79 -9.20
CA TYR A 484 1.51 21.78 -8.38
C TYR A 484 0.81 21.63 -7.02
N ALA A 485 0.92 20.47 -6.39
CA ALA A 485 0.26 20.15 -5.13
C ALA A 485 1.17 19.35 -4.19
N GLY A 486 0.91 19.38 -2.88
CA GLY A 486 1.67 18.61 -1.90
C GLY A 486 0.83 18.14 -0.71
N GLY A 487 0.81 16.82 -0.49
CA GLY A 487 0.12 16.17 0.62
C GLY A 487 0.89 16.25 1.94
N LEU A 488 0.16 16.53 3.02
CA LEU A 488 0.68 16.81 4.36
C LEU A 488 -0.08 16.00 5.42
N GLU A 489 0.68 15.49 6.39
CA GLU A 489 0.20 14.72 7.54
C GLU A 489 0.32 15.57 8.80
N VAL A 490 -0.14 15.09 9.95
CA VAL A 490 0.05 15.81 11.22
C VAL A 490 1.54 16.04 11.49
N GLY A 491 1.95 17.29 11.71
CA GLY A 491 3.35 17.63 11.93
C GLY A 491 3.68 19.12 11.73
N ASP A 492 4.90 19.45 12.14
CA ASP A 492 5.52 20.77 11.99
C ASP A 492 6.38 20.79 10.72
N TYR A 493 6.10 21.72 9.80
CA TYR A 493 6.78 21.86 8.51
C TYR A 493 7.43 23.24 8.38
N THR A 494 8.74 23.31 8.66
CA THR A 494 9.59 24.43 8.23
C THR A 494 9.65 24.54 6.71
N ARG A 495 10.13 25.66 6.18
CA ARG A 495 10.32 25.86 4.74
C ARG A 495 11.12 24.73 4.10
N ALA A 496 12.20 24.29 4.74
CA ALA A 496 13.05 23.22 4.21
C ALA A 496 12.29 21.87 4.10
N GLN A 497 11.34 21.61 5.00
CA GLN A 497 10.49 20.42 4.95
C GLN A 497 9.36 20.53 3.91
N LEU A 498 8.85 21.74 3.65
CA LEU A 498 7.92 22.02 2.53
C LEU A 498 8.63 21.85 1.18
N GLN A 499 9.83 22.41 1.04
CA GLN A 499 10.68 22.27 -0.15
C GLN A 499 11.10 20.81 -0.39
N ALA A 500 11.37 20.04 0.67
CA ALA A 500 11.61 18.60 0.56
C ALA A 500 10.38 17.78 0.10
N LYS A 501 9.17 18.36 0.20
CA LYS A 501 7.92 17.86 -0.40
C LYS A 501 7.58 18.51 -1.76
N GLY A 502 8.50 19.31 -2.30
CA GLY A 502 8.36 20.02 -3.59
C GLY A 502 7.52 21.30 -3.54
N ILE A 503 7.00 21.67 -2.37
CA ILE A 503 6.23 22.92 -2.16
C ILE A 503 7.24 24.06 -2.01
N ALA A 504 7.17 25.10 -2.86
CA ALA A 504 8.12 26.20 -2.76
C ALA A 504 7.83 27.14 -1.57
N ASP A 505 8.82 27.96 -1.23
CA ASP A 505 8.65 29.07 -0.28
C ASP A 505 7.78 30.14 -0.94
N ASN A 506 6.72 30.60 -0.26
CA ASN A 506 5.79 31.60 -0.79
C ASN A 506 5.11 31.16 -2.11
N ASP A 507 4.56 29.94 -2.12
CA ASP A 507 3.97 29.26 -3.30
C ASP A 507 2.66 28.51 -2.94
N ILE A 508 1.94 28.95 -1.90
CA ILE A 508 0.68 28.32 -1.44
C ILE A 508 -0.49 29.28 -1.63
N THR A 509 -1.40 28.88 -2.50
CA THR A 509 -2.53 29.70 -3.00
C THR A 509 -3.90 29.12 -2.63
N SER A 510 -3.99 27.80 -2.51
CA SER A 510 -5.19 27.12 -2.02
C SER A 510 -4.84 25.83 -1.26
N LEU A 511 -5.75 25.35 -0.42
CA LEU A 511 -5.53 24.14 0.38
C LEU A 511 -6.82 23.37 0.71
N LYS A 512 -6.70 22.05 0.81
CA LYS A 512 -7.72 21.14 1.33
C LYS A 512 -7.35 20.69 2.73
N VAL A 513 -8.35 20.62 3.60
CA VAL A 513 -8.22 20.21 5.01
C VAL A 513 -9.35 19.24 5.31
N ALA A 514 -9.00 17.99 5.63
CA ALA A 514 -9.94 16.96 6.01
C ALA A 514 -10.60 17.28 7.36
N GLN A 515 -11.80 16.72 7.56
CA GLN A 515 -12.53 16.87 8.82
C GLN A 515 -11.72 16.32 10.01
N GLY A 516 -11.65 17.08 11.09
CA GLY A 516 -10.86 16.73 12.28
C GLY A 516 -9.38 17.18 12.23
N TYR A 517 -9.01 18.01 11.25
CA TYR A 517 -7.68 18.61 11.14
C TYR A 517 -7.73 20.14 11.08
N THR A 518 -6.56 20.77 11.24
CA THR A 518 -6.34 22.19 10.99
C THR A 518 -4.93 22.44 10.47
N VAL A 519 -4.78 23.51 9.70
CA VAL A 519 -3.50 24.03 9.21
C VAL A 519 -3.28 25.42 9.80
N THR A 520 -2.21 25.62 10.56
CA THR A 520 -1.73 26.95 10.94
C THR A 520 -0.57 27.33 10.04
N VAL A 521 -0.73 28.36 9.21
CA VAL A 521 0.31 28.89 8.32
C VAL A 521 1.03 30.08 8.97
N TYR A 522 2.27 30.33 8.54
CA TYR A 522 3.15 31.37 9.05
C TYR A 522 3.93 32.04 7.89
N ASP A 523 4.11 33.36 7.96
CA ASP A 523 4.90 34.13 6.98
C ASP A 523 6.37 34.34 7.38
N GLY A 524 6.78 33.74 8.50
CA GLY A 524 8.17 33.45 8.84
C GLY A 524 8.47 31.95 8.81
N ASP A 525 9.75 31.61 8.64
CA ASP A 525 10.24 30.24 8.79
C ASP A 525 10.24 29.83 10.28
N ASN A 526 10.27 28.52 10.56
CA ASN A 526 10.25 27.97 11.92
C ASN A 526 9.08 28.48 12.80
N PHE A 527 7.90 28.67 12.19
CA PHE A 527 6.64 29.01 12.87
C PHE A 527 6.66 30.40 13.55
N SER A 528 7.29 31.36 12.88
CA SER A 528 7.44 32.75 13.32
C SER A 528 6.70 33.72 12.38
N GLY A 529 6.65 35.01 12.72
CA GLY A 529 5.93 36.02 11.94
C GLY A 529 4.44 36.13 12.31
N ALA A 530 3.62 36.57 11.37
CA ALA A 530 2.17 36.48 11.46
C ALA A 530 1.71 35.03 11.25
N SER A 531 0.45 34.74 11.57
CA SER A 531 -0.13 33.41 11.34
C SER A 531 -1.61 33.45 11.00
N SER A 532 -2.09 32.43 10.28
CA SER A 532 -3.51 32.20 9.97
C SER A 532 -3.87 30.73 10.15
N VAL A 533 -5.16 30.44 10.36
CA VAL A 533 -5.67 29.10 10.70
C VAL A 533 -6.78 28.69 9.75
N TYR A 534 -6.62 27.55 9.10
CA TYR A 534 -7.60 26.94 8.21
C TYR A 534 -8.10 25.60 8.79
N THR A 535 -9.41 25.38 8.73
CA THR A 535 -10.09 24.17 9.26
C THR A 535 -10.97 23.47 8.22
N ALA A 536 -10.93 23.94 6.97
CA ALA A 536 -11.73 23.44 5.85
C ALA A 536 -11.05 23.76 4.52
N ASN A 537 -11.55 23.17 3.43
CA ASN A 537 -11.10 23.43 2.07
C ASN A 537 -11.24 24.91 1.71
N THR A 538 -10.13 25.54 1.32
CA THR A 538 -10.01 26.96 1.03
C THR A 538 -9.44 27.12 -0.38
N SER A 539 -10.29 27.49 -1.35
CA SER A 539 -9.93 27.58 -2.78
C SER A 539 -9.12 28.82 -3.17
N TRP A 540 -9.01 29.80 -2.27
CA TRP A 540 -8.20 31.01 -2.40
C TRP A 540 -7.87 31.51 -1.00
N VAL A 541 -6.59 31.64 -0.65
CA VAL A 541 -6.17 32.08 0.70
C VAL A 541 -6.21 33.59 0.92
N ALA A 542 -6.64 34.37 -0.09
CA ALA A 542 -6.72 35.83 -0.06
C ALA A 542 -5.39 36.49 0.30
N ASP A 543 -5.34 37.33 1.34
CA ASP A 543 -4.15 38.10 1.74
C ASP A 543 -2.93 37.22 2.13
N TRP A 544 -3.10 35.90 2.20
CA TRP A 544 -2.06 34.89 2.45
C TRP A 544 -1.46 34.27 1.19
N ASN A 545 -1.91 34.67 0.01
CA ASN A 545 -1.41 34.18 -1.27
C ASN A 545 0.09 34.46 -1.39
N ASP A 546 0.87 33.44 -1.74
CA ASP A 546 2.32 33.54 -1.92
C ASP A 546 3.04 34.18 -0.70
N ARG A 547 2.61 33.78 0.51
CA ARG A 547 3.17 34.24 1.80
C ARG A 547 3.44 33.14 2.84
N VAL A 548 3.20 31.88 2.50
CA VAL A 548 3.42 30.77 3.45
C VAL A 548 4.86 30.28 3.36
N THR A 549 5.65 30.57 4.40
CA THR A 549 7.04 30.10 4.54
C THR A 549 7.14 28.88 5.45
N SER A 550 6.28 28.75 6.47
CA SER A 550 6.18 27.53 7.28
C SER A 550 4.75 27.26 7.75
N LEU A 551 4.43 26.01 8.10
CA LEU A 551 3.09 25.65 8.57
C LEU A 551 3.08 24.45 9.53
N ARG A 552 2.02 24.35 10.33
CA ARG A 552 1.71 23.22 11.20
C ARG A 552 0.41 22.57 10.79
N VAL A 553 0.39 21.24 10.70
CA VAL A 553 -0.83 20.45 10.60
C VAL A 553 -1.11 19.82 11.95
N SER A 554 -2.31 20.04 12.49
CA SER A 554 -2.74 19.51 13.79
C SER A 554 -4.14 18.90 13.70
N THR A 555 -4.49 18.10 14.72
CA THR A 555 -5.83 17.49 14.86
C THR A 555 -6.76 18.42 15.65
N THR A 556 -8.07 18.31 15.42
CA THR A 556 -9.12 19.17 15.99
C THR A 556 -10.36 18.37 16.45
N GLY A 557 -10.14 17.14 16.91
CA GLY A 557 -11.21 16.29 17.45
C GLY A 557 -11.80 16.81 18.77
N ASP A 558 -12.91 16.21 19.17
CA ASP A 558 -13.52 16.35 20.50
C ASP A 558 -12.47 16.04 21.58
N GLN A 559 -12.43 16.83 22.66
CA GLN A 559 -11.47 16.70 23.77
C GLN A 559 -12.16 16.33 25.09
N THR A 560 -13.42 15.87 25.05
CA THR A 560 -14.24 15.58 26.24
C THR A 560 -14.48 14.08 26.50
N LEU A 561 -14.19 13.22 25.51
CA LEU A 561 -14.38 11.77 25.64
C LEU A 561 -13.36 11.17 26.59
N SER A 562 -13.80 10.32 27.52
CA SER A 562 -12.90 9.67 28.48
C SER A 562 -13.54 8.45 29.14
N GLY A 563 -12.71 7.44 29.41
CA GLY A 563 -13.13 6.18 30.00
C GLY A 563 -13.55 5.12 28.98
N ILE A 564 -14.30 4.12 29.45
CA ILE A 564 -14.66 2.93 28.67
C ILE A 564 -16.00 3.14 27.95
N TYR A 565 -16.05 2.76 26.67
CA TYR A 565 -17.23 2.79 25.81
C TYR A 565 -17.41 1.45 25.09
N LEU A 566 -18.68 1.10 24.85
CA LEU A 566 -19.12 0.22 23.77
C LEU A 566 -19.36 1.11 22.53
N LEU A 567 -18.89 0.68 21.35
CA LEU A 567 -19.08 1.43 20.10
C LEU A 567 -20.16 0.76 19.26
N GLN A 568 -21.37 1.33 19.21
CA GLN A 568 -22.46 0.82 18.38
C GLN A 568 -22.43 1.46 16.99
N ASN A 569 -22.38 0.67 15.93
CA ASN A 569 -22.35 1.16 14.55
C ASN A 569 -23.73 1.68 14.10
N ARG A 570 -23.75 2.83 13.42
CA ARG A 570 -24.98 3.49 12.94
C ARG A 570 -25.70 2.73 11.81
N ASN A 571 -24.98 1.96 11.00
CA ASN A 571 -25.55 1.23 9.87
C ASN A 571 -26.20 -0.10 10.29
N SER A 572 -25.55 -0.85 11.18
CA SER A 572 -25.95 -2.20 11.56
C SER A 572 -26.63 -2.31 12.93
N ASN A 573 -26.44 -1.32 13.82
CA ASN A 573 -26.73 -1.40 15.27
C ASN A 573 -25.93 -2.48 16.03
N LEU A 574 -24.97 -3.15 15.37
CA LEU A 574 -24.00 -4.06 16.00
C LEU A 574 -22.85 -3.26 16.65
N TYR A 575 -22.01 -3.96 17.42
CA TYR A 575 -20.97 -3.36 18.25
C TYR A 575 -19.58 -3.73 17.78
N MET A 576 -18.61 -2.81 17.88
CA MET A 576 -17.20 -3.13 17.67
C MET A 576 -16.74 -4.22 18.65
N ASP A 577 -15.95 -5.18 18.17
CA ASP A 577 -15.61 -6.41 18.88
C ASP A 577 -14.21 -6.90 18.44
N ILE A 578 -13.39 -7.40 19.38
CA ILE A 578 -12.14 -8.12 19.05
C ILE A 578 -12.46 -9.59 18.77
N ALA A 579 -12.12 -10.04 17.56
CA ALA A 579 -12.48 -11.35 17.04
C ALA A 579 -11.93 -12.52 17.90
N GLY A 580 -12.76 -13.54 18.11
CA GLY A 580 -12.46 -14.69 18.98
C GLY A 580 -12.77 -14.47 20.47
N GLY A 581 -13.22 -13.28 20.87
CA GLY A 581 -13.73 -13.03 22.21
C GLY A 581 -12.67 -12.61 23.23
N THR A 582 -13.01 -12.70 24.51
CA THR A 582 -12.18 -12.16 25.61
C THR A 582 -10.78 -12.79 25.70
N GLY A 583 -10.61 -14.05 25.32
CA GLY A 583 -9.31 -14.74 25.29
C GLY A 583 -8.35 -14.26 24.18
N SER A 584 -8.83 -13.55 23.16
CA SER A 584 -8.01 -13.08 22.05
C SER A 584 -7.16 -11.87 22.44
N THR A 585 -5.97 -12.13 22.98
CA THR A 585 -5.04 -11.11 23.51
C THR A 585 -3.76 -10.94 22.68
N GLY A 586 -3.64 -11.61 21.53
CA GLY A 586 -2.49 -11.49 20.61
C GLY A 586 -2.45 -10.18 19.82
N ASP A 587 -1.28 -9.87 19.28
CA ASP A 587 -1.12 -8.85 18.22
C ASP A 587 -1.67 -9.38 16.89
N GLY A 588 -2.23 -8.49 16.05
CA GLY A 588 -2.78 -8.84 14.74
C GLY A 588 -4.15 -9.53 14.78
N ILE A 589 -4.80 -9.58 15.94
CA ILE A 589 -6.19 -10.06 16.02
C ILE A 589 -7.12 -9.00 15.42
N ASN A 590 -8.03 -9.48 14.58
CA ASN A 590 -8.94 -8.64 13.81
C ASN A 590 -9.98 -7.89 14.65
N VAL A 591 -10.36 -6.70 14.19
CA VAL A 591 -11.50 -5.94 14.70
C VAL A 591 -12.67 -6.08 13.73
N HIS A 592 -13.81 -6.55 14.23
CA HIS A 592 -15.04 -6.73 13.46
C HIS A 592 -16.23 -6.13 14.22
N GLN A 593 -17.43 -6.24 13.65
CA GLN A 593 -18.67 -6.01 14.40
C GLN A 593 -19.30 -7.32 14.86
N TRP A 594 -19.91 -7.31 16.05
CA TRP A 594 -20.68 -8.43 16.59
C TRP A 594 -21.94 -7.96 17.33
N SER A 595 -22.84 -8.90 17.60
CA SER A 595 -24.02 -8.69 18.45
C SER A 595 -23.59 -8.34 19.89
N LEU A 596 -24.39 -7.56 20.61
CA LEU A 596 -24.03 -7.10 21.95
C LEU A 596 -23.82 -8.28 22.92
N THR A 597 -22.60 -8.41 23.43
CA THR A 597 -22.25 -9.27 24.57
C THR A 597 -21.89 -8.44 25.80
N ALA A 598 -21.48 -7.17 25.60
CA ALA A 598 -20.91 -6.29 26.63
C ALA A 598 -19.66 -6.85 27.34
N ALA A 599 -19.06 -7.94 26.84
CA ALA A 599 -17.84 -8.52 27.35
C ALA A 599 -16.63 -7.60 27.08
N THR A 600 -15.49 -7.86 27.73
CA THR A 600 -14.31 -6.98 27.68
C THR A 600 -13.69 -6.82 26.29
N ASN A 601 -13.99 -7.71 25.33
CA ASN A 601 -13.58 -7.60 23.93
C ASN A 601 -14.48 -6.65 23.09
N GLN A 602 -15.60 -6.17 23.65
CA GLN A 602 -16.45 -5.11 23.08
C GLN A 602 -16.30 -3.77 23.81
N GLN A 603 -15.46 -3.73 24.85
CA GLN A 603 -15.21 -2.55 25.69
C GLN A 603 -13.89 -1.91 25.28
N PHE A 604 -13.94 -0.61 25.01
CA PHE A 604 -12.78 0.15 24.54
C PHE A 604 -12.57 1.40 25.40
N LEU A 605 -11.37 1.52 25.96
CA LEU A 605 -10.92 2.65 26.77
C LEU A 605 -10.37 3.76 25.86
N PHE A 606 -10.91 4.96 25.99
CA PHE A 606 -10.43 6.16 25.29
C PHE A 606 -9.45 6.93 26.17
N GLU A 607 -8.21 7.08 25.68
CA GLU A 607 -7.10 7.80 26.33
C GLU A 607 -6.62 8.92 25.40
N HIS A 608 -6.50 10.16 25.88
CA HIS A 608 -6.06 11.28 25.04
C HIS A 608 -4.60 11.14 24.56
N ALA A 609 -4.38 11.30 23.26
CA ALA A 609 -3.07 11.43 22.62
C ALA A 609 -2.75 12.89 22.21
N GLY A 610 -3.47 13.86 22.80
CA GLY A 610 -3.36 15.30 22.52
C GLY A 610 -4.21 15.77 21.33
N ASN A 611 -4.59 17.06 21.35
CA ASN A 611 -5.29 17.77 20.26
C ASN A 611 -6.52 17.03 19.68
N GLY A 612 -7.32 16.38 20.54
CA GLY A 612 -8.51 15.63 20.11
C GLY A 612 -8.27 14.29 19.40
N ALA A 613 -7.02 13.82 19.37
CA ALA A 613 -6.69 12.45 19.01
C ALA A 613 -6.67 11.54 20.26
N TYR A 614 -6.97 10.26 20.07
CA TYR A 614 -7.10 9.24 21.11
C TYR A 614 -6.32 7.98 20.77
N LYS A 615 -5.65 7.42 21.79
CA LYS A 615 -5.39 5.97 21.86
C LYS A 615 -6.71 5.32 22.27
N ILE A 616 -7.13 4.30 21.53
CA ILE A 616 -8.33 3.50 21.84
C ILE A 616 -7.87 2.09 22.17
N THR A 617 -8.07 1.65 23.42
CA THR A 617 -7.50 0.41 23.95
C THR A 617 -8.59 -0.63 24.19
N ALA A 618 -8.46 -1.82 23.62
CA ALA A 618 -9.37 -2.95 23.87
C ALA A 618 -9.16 -3.51 25.29
N VAL A 619 -10.23 -3.59 26.08
CA VAL A 619 -10.15 -3.86 27.53
C VAL A 619 -9.79 -5.32 27.83
N ASN A 620 -10.05 -6.27 26.94
CA ASN A 620 -9.67 -7.67 27.14
C ASN A 620 -8.15 -7.93 27.00
N SER A 621 -7.45 -7.12 26.20
CA SER A 621 -6.06 -7.36 25.80
C SER A 621 -5.08 -6.28 26.26
N GLY A 622 -5.56 -5.09 26.60
CA GLY A 622 -4.72 -3.91 26.86
C GLY A 622 -4.03 -3.37 25.60
N LYS A 623 -4.37 -3.86 24.41
CA LYS A 623 -3.79 -3.46 23.13
C LYS A 623 -4.59 -2.33 22.49
N ALA A 624 -3.92 -1.50 21.70
CA ALA A 624 -4.57 -0.40 20.99
C ALA A 624 -5.22 -0.89 19.69
N LEU A 625 -6.27 -0.20 19.23
CA LEU A 625 -6.68 -0.26 17.84
C LEU A 625 -5.54 0.25 16.95
N ASP A 626 -5.30 -0.42 15.84
CA ASP A 626 -4.19 -0.22 14.92
C ASP A 626 -4.68 -0.38 13.49
N VAL A 627 -4.44 0.62 12.63
CA VAL A 627 -4.62 0.46 11.17
C VAL A 627 -3.37 -0.22 10.62
N ASP A 628 -3.54 -1.40 10.03
CA ASP A 628 -2.41 -2.30 9.74
C ASP A 628 -1.31 -1.66 8.89
N SER A 629 -0.06 -2.04 9.21
CA SER A 629 1.15 -1.65 8.48
C SER A 629 1.34 -0.13 8.29
N ASN A 630 0.64 0.72 9.05
CA ASN A 630 0.53 2.18 8.83
C ASN A 630 0.05 2.53 7.40
N GLY A 631 -0.71 1.63 6.77
CA GLY A 631 -1.23 1.80 5.41
C GLY A 631 -2.21 2.98 5.30
N LYS A 632 -2.23 3.65 4.15
CA LYS A 632 -3.06 4.87 3.90
C LYS A 632 -4.15 4.66 2.85
N ASP A 633 -4.20 3.49 2.22
CA ASP A 633 -5.18 3.13 1.21
C ASP A 633 -6.54 2.77 1.85
N ASN A 634 -7.60 2.69 1.04
CA ASN A 634 -8.90 2.23 1.54
C ASN A 634 -8.90 0.71 1.71
N GLY A 635 -9.63 0.19 2.69
CA GLY A 635 -9.72 -1.26 2.95
C GLY A 635 -8.55 -1.84 3.74
N ILE A 636 -7.57 -1.02 4.14
CA ILE A 636 -6.55 -1.43 5.12
C ILE A 636 -7.25 -1.77 6.43
N ASN A 637 -6.88 -2.93 6.99
CA ASN A 637 -7.57 -3.55 8.12
C ASN A 637 -7.40 -2.76 9.43
N VAL A 638 -8.39 -2.86 10.33
CA VAL A 638 -8.20 -2.47 11.74
C VAL A 638 -8.01 -3.73 12.58
N GLN A 639 -6.92 -3.78 13.33
CA GLN A 639 -6.54 -4.87 14.23
C GLN A 639 -6.31 -4.33 15.63
N GLN A 640 -6.11 -5.20 16.62
CA GLN A 640 -5.45 -4.81 17.87
C GLN A 640 -3.94 -5.04 17.76
N TRP A 641 -3.15 -4.07 18.25
CA TRP A 641 -1.70 -4.17 18.29
C TRP A 641 -1.11 -3.52 19.55
N SER A 642 0.10 -3.95 19.93
CA SER A 642 0.91 -3.35 20.98
C SER A 642 1.12 -1.86 20.71
N TYR A 643 0.87 -1.02 21.71
CA TYR A 643 0.90 0.43 21.50
C TYR A 643 2.33 0.98 21.47
N PHE A 644 2.73 1.53 20.32
CA PHE A 644 4.03 2.16 20.08
C PHE A 644 3.95 3.68 19.90
N GLY A 645 2.74 4.26 19.93
CA GLY A 645 2.53 5.71 19.79
C GLY A 645 2.48 6.22 18.34
N TYR A 646 2.56 5.34 17.35
CA TYR A 646 2.44 5.71 15.93
C TYR A 646 1.05 6.26 15.57
N PHE A 647 0.95 7.06 14.51
CA PHE A 647 -0.30 7.74 14.16
C PHE A 647 -1.39 6.83 13.57
N ASN A 648 -1.05 5.63 13.09
CA ASN A 648 -2.02 4.58 12.74
C ASN A 648 -2.70 3.94 13.96
N GLN A 649 -2.19 4.21 15.17
CA GLN A 649 -2.75 3.81 16.47
C GLN A 649 -3.42 4.98 17.21
N GLN A 650 -3.72 6.06 16.49
CA GLN A 650 -4.33 7.27 17.05
C GLN A 650 -5.53 7.70 16.19
N PHE A 651 -6.68 7.92 16.84
CA PHE A 651 -7.94 8.22 16.17
C PHE A 651 -8.53 9.52 16.67
N ILE A 652 -8.93 10.38 15.74
CA ILE A 652 -9.55 11.67 15.99
C ILE A 652 -11.05 11.44 16.10
N ALA A 653 -11.64 11.77 17.25
CA ALA A 653 -13.08 11.66 17.42
C ALA A 653 -13.77 12.94 16.96
N VAL A 654 -14.69 12.85 16.01
CA VAL A 654 -15.46 14.01 15.52
C VAL A 654 -16.95 13.73 15.67
N SER A 655 -17.63 14.52 16.50
CA SER A 655 -19.08 14.42 16.68
C SER A 655 -19.83 14.76 15.40
N THR A 656 -20.91 14.01 15.11
CA THR A 656 -21.85 14.31 14.01
C THR A 656 -22.98 15.24 14.44
N GLY A 657 -22.98 15.72 15.70
CA GLY A 657 -24.00 16.61 16.26
C GLY A 657 -25.28 15.91 16.76
N ASP A 658 -25.54 14.68 16.31
CA ASP A 658 -26.72 13.87 16.66
C ASP A 658 -26.40 12.68 17.60
N GLY A 659 -25.29 12.77 18.34
CA GLY A 659 -24.89 11.77 19.34
C GLY A 659 -24.09 10.57 18.81
N PHE A 660 -23.73 10.58 17.52
CA PHE A 660 -22.75 9.67 16.94
C PHE A 660 -21.39 10.38 16.78
N TYR A 661 -20.34 9.58 16.59
CA TYR A 661 -18.98 10.01 16.37
C TYR A 661 -18.39 9.31 15.15
N LYS A 662 -17.67 10.08 14.34
CA LYS A 662 -16.68 9.58 13.39
C LYS A 662 -15.38 9.34 14.14
N LEU A 663 -14.71 8.23 13.85
CA LEU A 663 -13.36 7.92 14.36
C LEU A 663 -12.40 7.89 13.19
N ILE A 664 -11.55 8.91 13.09
CA ILE A 664 -10.71 9.18 11.91
C ILE A 664 -9.25 8.85 12.24
N ALA A 665 -8.62 7.94 11.51
CA ALA A 665 -7.22 7.57 11.71
C ALA A 665 -6.28 8.76 11.38
N LYS A 666 -5.37 9.07 12.31
CA LYS A 666 -4.58 10.31 12.34
C LYS A 666 -3.52 10.43 11.24
N HIS A 667 -3.07 9.29 10.70
CA HIS A 667 -2.06 9.23 9.63
C HIS A 667 -2.65 9.33 8.22
N SER A 668 -3.93 9.01 8.03
CA SER A 668 -4.56 8.87 6.71
C SER A 668 -5.72 9.84 6.46
N GLY A 669 -6.39 10.33 7.51
CA GLY A 669 -7.63 11.12 7.36
C GLY A 669 -8.90 10.27 7.16
N LYS A 670 -8.80 8.95 7.27
CA LYS A 670 -9.86 7.99 6.90
C LYS A 670 -10.64 7.47 8.11
N LEU A 671 -11.92 7.17 7.91
CA LEU A 671 -12.83 6.65 8.94
C LEU A 671 -12.54 5.17 9.24
N MET A 672 -12.54 4.78 10.51
CA MET A 672 -12.84 3.39 10.88
C MET A 672 -14.30 3.09 10.57
N GLU A 673 -14.55 2.20 9.63
CA GLU A 673 -15.89 1.80 9.19
C GLU A 673 -16.08 0.29 9.08
N VAL A 674 -17.35 -0.14 9.09
CA VAL A 674 -17.72 -1.53 8.79
C VAL A 674 -17.72 -1.74 7.27
N ALA A 675 -16.88 -2.66 6.81
CA ALA A 675 -16.62 -2.93 5.41
C ALA A 675 -17.89 -3.31 4.64
N GLY A 676 -18.03 -2.77 3.43
CA GLY A 676 -19.11 -3.11 2.49
C GLY A 676 -20.52 -2.84 3.00
N PHE A 677 -20.69 -1.92 3.98
CA PHE A 677 -21.96 -1.66 4.67
C PHE A 677 -22.57 -2.90 5.35
N SER A 678 -21.74 -3.88 5.74
CA SER A 678 -22.23 -5.13 6.33
C SER A 678 -23.13 -4.89 7.55
N THR A 679 -24.21 -5.67 7.64
CA THR A 679 -25.11 -5.73 8.80
C THR A 679 -24.98 -7.05 9.57
N ALA A 680 -24.05 -7.92 9.17
CA ALA A 680 -23.83 -9.23 9.77
C ALA A 680 -22.75 -9.21 10.86
N ASN A 681 -22.87 -10.11 11.84
CA ASN A 681 -21.79 -10.51 12.74
C ASN A 681 -20.57 -10.96 11.90
N GLY A 682 -19.36 -10.53 12.29
CA GLY A 682 -18.16 -10.76 11.50
C GLY A 682 -17.92 -9.75 10.37
N GLY A 683 -18.78 -8.73 10.23
CA GLY A 683 -18.52 -7.61 9.33
C GLY A 683 -17.24 -6.87 9.73
N ASN A 684 -16.25 -6.85 8.84
CA ASN A 684 -14.90 -6.39 9.13
C ASN A 684 -14.84 -4.88 9.45
N VAL A 685 -13.94 -4.44 10.33
CA VAL A 685 -13.63 -3.00 10.51
C VAL A 685 -12.36 -2.65 9.73
N GLN A 686 -12.45 -1.66 8.86
CA GLN A 686 -11.40 -1.20 7.96
C GLN A 686 -11.28 0.34 8.02
N GLN A 687 -10.18 0.91 7.51
CA GLN A 687 -10.19 2.35 7.19
C GLN A 687 -10.79 2.62 5.80
N TRP A 688 -11.55 3.71 5.66
CA TRP A 688 -12.08 4.15 4.36
C TRP A 688 -12.22 5.67 4.27
N GLU A 689 -12.23 6.17 3.03
CA GLU A 689 -12.45 7.58 2.70
C GLU A 689 -13.68 8.18 3.42
N ASN A 690 -13.60 9.44 3.84
CA ASN A 690 -14.63 10.08 4.67
C ASN A 690 -15.78 10.63 3.79
N LEU A 691 -16.59 9.72 3.26
CA LEU A 691 -17.74 10.00 2.38
C LEU A 691 -19.03 10.35 3.16
N ASN A 692 -18.95 10.60 4.47
CA ASN A 692 -20.08 10.75 5.40
C ASN A 692 -20.98 9.50 5.50
N GLN A 693 -20.41 8.31 5.29
CA GLN A 693 -21.14 7.05 5.28
C GLN A 693 -21.50 6.54 6.69
N ASN A 694 -22.71 5.97 6.84
CA ASN A 694 -23.20 5.44 8.12
C ASN A 694 -22.35 4.29 8.68
N SER A 695 -21.68 3.51 7.82
CA SER A 695 -20.75 2.44 8.22
C SER A 695 -19.58 2.94 9.06
N GLY A 696 -19.20 4.22 8.93
CA GLY A 696 -18.11 4.88 9.68
C GLY A 696 -18.57 5.76 10.85
N MET A 697 -19.81 5.62 11.31
CA MET A 697 -20.37 6.38 12.43
C MET A 697 -20.70 5.47 13.62
N TRP A 698 -20.23 5.87 14.80
CA TRP A 698 -20.27 5.06 16.02
C TRP A 698 -20.93 5.84 17.16
N LYS A 699 -21.95 5.26 17.79
CA LYS A 699 -22.54 5.78 19.03
C LYS A 699 -21.69 5.28 20.20
N LEU A 700 -21.11 6.22 20.95
CA LEU A 700 -20.27 5.92 22.11
C LEU A 700 -21.16 5.71 23.34
N ILE A 701 -21.45 4.46 23.65
CA ILE A 701 -22.33 4.07 24.75
C ILE A 701 -21.44 3.66 25.93
N ARG A 702 -21.51 4.36 27.06
CA ARG A 702 -20.86 3.85 28.29
C ARG A 702 -21.49 2.49 28.64
N PRO A 703 -20.70 1.43 28.93
CA PRO A 703 -21.26 0.18 29.41
C PRO A 703 -22.14 0.47 30.62
N THR A 704 -23.43 0.09 30.57
CA THR A 704 -24.22 -0.05 31.78
C THR A 704 -23.49 -1.03 32.68
N ALA A 705 -23.23 -0.64 33.93
CA ALA A 705 -22.40 -1.42 34.84
C ALA A 705 -22.91 -2.86 34.92
N VAL A 706 -22.10 -3.81 34.45
CA VAL A 706 -22.37 -5.24 34.62
C VAL A 706 -22.34 -5.51 36.11
N ALA A 707 -23.43 -6.05 36.63
CA ALA A 707 -23.52 -6.42 38.05
C ALA A 707 -22.60 -7.62 38.32
N GLY A 708 -21.36 -7.34 38.71
CA GLY A 708 -20.34 -8.31 39.13
C GLY A 708 -19.01 -8.18 38.38
N GLY A 709 -17.91 -8.12 39.14
CA GLY A 709 -16.55 -8.32 38.61
C GLY A 709 -15.49 -7.33 39.13
N GLY A 710 -15.88 -6.08 39.37
CA GLY A 710 -15.08 -5.11 40.12
C GLY A 710 -15.33 -5.26 41.62
N GLY A 711 -14.28 -5.18 42.44
CA GLY A 711 -14.34 -5.36 43.90
C GLY A 711 -14.99 -4.21 44.67
N GLU A 712 -16.22 -3.81 44.34
CA GLU A 712 -17.02 -2.98 45.22
C GLU A 712 -17.54 -3.81 46.40
N GLY A 713 -16.78 -3.75 47.49
CA GLY A 713 -17.26 -4.00 48.83
C GLY A 713 -16.43 -3.16 49.79
N PRO A 714 -17.03 -2.46 50.77
CA PRO A 714 -18.48 -2.21 50.94
C PRO A 714 -18.88 -0.92 51.71
N ALA A 715 -19.71 -0.06 51.11
CA ALA A 715 -20.36 1.06 51.81
C ALA A 715 -21.85 1.20 51.41
N THR A 716 -22.59 0.10 51.43
CA THR A 716 -23.84 -0.10 50.66
C THR A 716 -25.06 0.74 51.08
N HIS A 717 -24.99 1.50 52.17
CA HIS A 717 -26.10 2.34 52.60
C HIS A 717 -25.63 3.52 53.45
N ILE A 718 -26.03 4.73 53.05
CA ILE A 718 -25.85 5.99 53.79
C ILE A 718 -27.24 6.52 54.15
N TYR A 719 -27.53 6.73 55.44
CA TYR A 719 -28.84 7.15 55.91
C TYR A 719 -28.77 8.22 57.02
N PRO A 720 -29.55 9.32 56.95
CA PRO A 720 -30.45 9.69 55.86
C PRO A 720 -29.67 10.17 54.62
N ASN A 721 -30.19 9.85 53.42
CA ASN A 721 -29.69 10.40 52.16
C ASN A 721 -30.92 10.60 51.23
N PRO A 722 -31.31 11.84 50.88
CA PRO A 722 -30.64 13.09 51.21
C PRO A 722 -30.67 13.47 52.69
N GLY A 723 -29.61 14.13 53.15
CA GLY A 723 -29.59 14.90 54.41
C GLY A 723 -30.23 16.28 54.24
N ARG A 724 -30.37 17.01 55.36
CA ARG A 724 -30.99 18.34 55.45
C ARG A 724 -29.96 19.46 55.35
N SER A 725 -30.25 20.50 54.58
CA SER A 725 -29.40 21.69 54.49
C SER A 725 -29.44 22.55 55.76
N GLY A 726 -28.35 23.28 56.01
CA GLY A 726 -28.25 24.28 57.09
C GLY A 726 -28.22 23.74 58.52
N GLN A 727 -28.23 22.42 58.73
CA GLN A 727 -28.18 21.78 60.05
C GLN A 727 -27.20 20.60 60.05
N SER A 728 -26.71 20.22 61.23
CA SER A 728 -25.90 19.01 61.40
C SER A 728 -26.75 17.77 61.09
N ASN A 729 -26.17 16.80 60.37
CA ASN A 729 -26.84 15.55 60.04
C ASN A 729 -26.12 14.38 60.71
N GLU A 730 -26.82 13.66 61.59
CA GLU A 730 -26.34 12.37 62.06
C GLU A 730 -26.60 11.31 60.97
N VAL A 731 -25.52 10.76 60.43
CA VAL A 731 -25.54 9.86 59.28
C VAL A 731 -24.93 8.51 59.68
N ILE A 732 -25.66 7.45 59.40
CA ILE A 732 -25.23 6.05 59.60
C ILE A 732 -24.79 5.51 58.24
N ILE A 733 -23.55 5.00 58.19
CA ILE A 733 -22.96 4.36 57.01
C ILE A 733 -22.72 2.88 57.34
N THR A 734 -23.27 1.97 56.54
CA THR A 734 -23.07 0.53 56.71
C THR A 734 -21.79 0.09 55.99
N VAL A 735 -20.82 -0.44 56.74
CA VAL A 735 -19.52 -0.93 56.25
C VAL A 735 -19.45 -2.45 56.48
N THR A 736 -19.56 -3.24 55.41
CA THR A 736 -19.59 -4.72 55.49
C THR A 736 -18.21 -5.40 55.36
N SER A 737 -17.10 -4.69 55.59
CA SER A 737 -15.75 -5.24 55.60
C SER A 737 -15.28 -5.47 57.05
N PRO A 738 -14.46 -6.50 57.30
CA PRO A 738 -13.93 -6.77 58.65
C PRO A 738 -12.79 -5.80 58.98
N THR A 739 -13.14 -4.54 59.27
CA THR A 739 -12.22 -3.52 59.80
C THR A 739 -12.80 -2.89 61.07
N ASP A 740 -11.97 -2.71 62.09
CA ASP A 740 -12.37 -2.02 63.33
C ASP A 740 -12.51 -0.50 63.15
N HIS A 741 -11.84 0.08 62.14
CA HIS A 741 -11.78 1.53 61.92
C HIS A 741 -11.76 1.89 60.43
N VAL A 742 -12.32 3.06 60.11
CA VAL A 742 -12.23 3.70 58.79
C VAL A 742 -11.95 5.19 58.93
N ARG A 743 -11.19 5.75 57.99
CA ARG A 743 -11.08 7.20 57.82
C ARG A 743 -12.16 7.69 56.87
N LEU A 744 -12.99 8.63 57.35
CA LEU A 744 -14.03 9.31 56.57
C LEU A 744 -13.51 10.66 56.10
N THR A 745 -13.79 11.00 54.84
CA THR A 745 -13.54 12.32 54.24
C THR A 745 -14.77 12.77 53.47
N LEU A 746 -15.33 13.93 53.82
CA LEU A 746 -16.42 14.58 53.07
C LEU A 746 -15.83 15.62 52.11
N LEU A 747 -16.19 15.54 50.83
CA LEU A 747 -15.81 16.49 49.78
C LEU A 747 -17.07 17.15 49.20
N ASN A 748 -16.99 18.41 48.73
CA ASN A 748 -18.04 18.98 47.86
C ASN A 748 -17.89 18.51 46.40
N ASP A 749 -18.82 18.96 45.55
CA ASP A 749 -18.83 18.77 44.10
C ASP A 749 -17.56 19.29 43.38
N GLN A 750 -16.93 20.34 43.91
CA GLN A 750 -15.64 20.87 43.44
C GLN A 750 -14.41 20.10 43.98
N GLY A 751 -14.61 19.08 44.82
CA GLY A 751 -13.54 18.27 45.41
C GLY A 751 -12.85 18.90 46.64
N HIS A 752 -13.29 20.06 47.11
CA HIS A 752 -12.81 20.68 48.35
C HIS A 752 -13.25 19.87 49.58
N MET A 753 -12.33 19.69 50.52
CA MET A 753 -12.56 18.90 51.74
C MET A 753 -13.34 19.70 52.80
N ILE A 754 -14.46 19.14 53.26
CA ILE A 754 -15.37 19.74 54.24
C ILE A 754 -15.17 19.11 55.64
N MET A 755 -14.86 17.82 55.71
CA MET A 755 -14.61 17.08 56.95
C MET A 755 -13.63 15.94 56.68
N ASN A 756 -12.78 15.61 57.66
CA ASN A 756 -11.95 14.41 57.65
C ASN A 756 -11.71 13.90 59.08
N GLY A 757 -11.82 12.60 59.32
CA GLY A 757 -11.65 12.00 60.66
C GLY A 757 -11.60 10.47 60.63
N GLU A 758 -11.12 9.86 61.70
CA GLU A 758 -11.16 8.40 61.88
C GLU A 758 -12.29 8.00 62.83
N HIS A 759 -13.01 6.95 62.44
CA HIS A 759 -14.19 6.47 63.12
C HIS A 759 -14.09 4.97 63.34
N LYS A 760 -14.48 4.52 64.53
CA LYS A 760 -14.60 3.08 64.84
C LYS A 760 -15.85 2.50 64.16
N VAL A 761 -15.73 1.31 63.61
CA VAL A 761 -16.85 0.50 63.13
C VAL A 761 -17.42 -0.32 64.30
N VAL A 762 -18.74 -0.34 64.44
CA VAL A 762 -19.48 -1.16 65.42
C VAL A 762 -20.67 -1.79 64.70
N ASP A 763 -20.85 -3.10 64.85
CA ASP A 763 -21.91 -3.88 64.18
C ASP A 763 -22.06 -3.57 62.67
N SER A 764 -20.90 -3.55 61.99
CA SER A 764 -20.77 -3.21 60.56
C SER A 764 -21.30 -1.82 60.19
N LYS A 765 -21.25 -0.84 61.11
CA LYS A 765 -21.73 0.53 60.91
C LYS A 765 -20.79 1.59 61.48
N VAL A 766 -20.86 2.78 60.91
CA VAL A 766 -20.24 4.01 61.39
C VAL A 766 -21.31 5.09 61.52
N SER A 767 -21.47 5.67 62.70
CA SER A 767 -22.27 6.88 62.91
C SER A 767 -21.37 8.11 62.87
N VAL A 768 -21.74 9.13 62.08
CA VAL A 768 -21.00 10.38 61.93
C VAL A 768 -21.94 11.58 61.96
N SER A 769 -21.62 12.61 62.74
CA SER A 769 -22.28 13.90 62.68
C SER A 769 -21.62 14.76 61.59
N ILE A 770 -22.23 14.82 60.41
CA ILE A 770 -21.84 15.74 59.35
C ILE A 770 -22.21 17.17 59.78
N PRO A 771 -21.30 18.16 59.66
CA PRO A 771 -21.57 19.54 60.06
C PRO A 771 -22.64 20.22 59.15
N PRO A 772 -23.18 21.38 59.55
CA PRO A 772 -24.10 22.15 58.72
C PRO A 772 -23.48 22.51 57.36
N VAL A 773 -24.12 22.06 56.29
CA VAL A 773 -23.70 22.31 54.89
C VAL A 773 -24.89 22.80 54.06
N SER A 774 -24.60 23.48 52.95
CA SER A 774 -25.59 23.93 51.97
C SER A 774 -26.27 22.76 51.25
N ALA A 775 -27.45 22.98 50.67
CA ALA A 775 -28.01 22.04 49.70
C ALA A 775 -27.06 21.87 48.51
N GLY A 776 -26.85 20.63 48.07
CA GLY A 776 -25.83 20.31 47.07
C GLY A 776 -25.45 18.83 47.06
N LEU A 777 -24.57 18.45 46.12
CA LEU A 777 -23.99 17.11 46.04
C LEU A 777 -22.62 17.09 46.72
N TYR A 778 -22.42 16.10 47.58
CA TYR A 778 -21.17 15.84 48.27
C TYR A 778 -20.71 14.39 48.02
N LEU A 779 -19.43 14.14 48.21
CA LEU A 779 -18.85 12.79 48.17
C LEU A 779 -18.34 12.41 49.55
N ILE A 780 -18.86 11.31 50.10
CA ILE A 780 -18.33 10.68 51.32
C ILE A 780 -17.36 9.60 50.89
N ARG A 781 -16.07 9.84 51.10
CA ARG A 781 -15.02 8.86 50.93
C ARG A 781 -14.74 8.17 52.25
N LEU A 782 -14.79 6.84 52.27
CA LEU A 782 -14.31 6.01 53.37
C LEU A 782 -12.99 5.33 52.93
N ARG A 783 -12.09 5.06 53.87
CA ARG A 783 -10.82 4.37 53.60
C ARG A 783 -10.36 3.56 54.81
N ASP A 784 -9.95 2.31 54.60
CA ASP A 784 -9.19 1.51 55.57
C ASP A 784 -7.73 1.34 55.12
N SER A 785 -7.01 0.36 55.67
CA SER A 785 -5.61 0.07 55.30
C SER A 785 -5.41 -0.52 53.90
N ALA A 786 -6.45 -1.09 53.28
CA ALA A 786 -6.39 -1.83 52.01
C ALA A 786 -7.39 -1.33 50.94
N HIS A 787 -8.46 -0.66 51.34
CA HIS A 787 -9.60 -0.31 50.50
C HIS A 787 -9.89 1.19 50.54
N THR A 788 -10.59 1.70 49.52
CA THR A 788 -11.15 3.06 49.53
C THR A 788 -12.47 3.06 48.77
N TRP A 789 -13.51 3.57 49.41
CA TRP A 789 -14.88 3.63 48.91
C TRP A 789 -15.27 5.10 48.75
N THR A 790 -16.12 5.48 47.80
CA THR A 790 -16.56 6.87 47.64
C THR A 790 -18.00 6.93 47.15
N GLU A 791 -18.87 7.44 48.01
CA GLU A 791 -20.31 7.42 47.86
C GLU A 791 -20.91 8.82 47.70
N LYS A 792 -22.09 8.90 47.09
CA LYS A 792 -22.79 10.18 46.84
C LYS A 792 -23.73 10.51 48.00
N TYR A 793 -23.44 11.61 48.69
CA TYR A 793 -24.29 12.17 49.73
C TYR A 793 -24.96 13.44 49.22
N LEU A 794 -26.29 13.42 49.11
CA LEU A 794 -27.08 14.55 48.65
C LEU A 794 -27.60 15.33 49.86
N VAL A 795 -27.61 16.66 49.80
CA VAL A 795 -28.19 17.53 50.83
C VAL A 795 -29.27 18.40 50.21
N LYS A 796 -30.43 18.52 50.88
CA LYS A 796 -31.58 19.33 50.46
C LYS A 796 -32.03 20.24 51.61
#